data_AF-A0A835GN50-F1
#
_entry.id   AF-A0A835GN50-F1
#
_cell.length_a   1.000
_cell.length_b   1.000
_cell.length_c   1.000
_cell.angle_alpha   90.00
_cell.angle_beta   90.00
_cell.angle_gamma   90.00
#
_symmetry.space_group_name_H-M   'P 1'
#
loop_
_entity.id
_entity.type
_entity.pdbx_description
1 polymer ?
#
loop_
_entity_poly.entity_id
_entity_poly.type
_entity_poly.pdbx_seq_one_letter_code
_entity_poly.pdbx_strand_id
1 'polypeptide(L)'
;MERARCGYHEKRLLHHLLDHYNVLERPVVNESDPLQLSFGLTLMQIIDVDEKNQLLITNIWLKLEWNDMNLRWNTSDFGGVKDLRVPPHRLWKPDVLMYNSADEGFDSTYPTNVVVRNNGSCLYVPPGIFKSTCKIDITWFPFDDQRCEMKFGSWTYDGYQLDLQLQDEGGGDISSFVTNGEWELIGVPGKRNEIYYNCCPEPYIDITFAVVIRRKTLYYFFNLIVPCVLIASMALLGFTLPPDSGEKLSLGVTILLSLTVFLNMVAETMPATSDAVPLLGTYFNCIMFMVASSVVSTILILNYHHRHADTHEMSDWSLLANVLDIDDDFRHPQAQQPQCCRYYRSLDDLHEHYSPSGEENGAGLAAHSCFGVDYELSLILKEIRVITDQMRKDDEDADISRDWKFAAMVVDRLCLIIFTLFTIIATLAVLLSAPHIMERLVRDLFRGYNKLIRPVQNMTQKVDVRFGLAFVQLINVNEKNQIMKSNVWLRLVWMDYQLMWDEADYGGIGVLRLPPDKVWKPDIVLFNNADGNYEVRYKSNVLIYPNGEVLWVPPAIYQSSCTIDVTYFPFDQQTCIMKFGSWTFNGDQVSLALYNNKNFVDLSDYWKSGTWDIIEVPAYLNIYEGNHPTETDITFYIIIRRKTLFYTVNLILPTVLISFLCVLVFYLPAEAGEKVTLGISILLSLVVFLLLVSKILPPTSLVLPLIAKYLLFTFIMNTVSILVTVIIINWNFRGPRTHRMPLWIRSVFLHYLPTGLLMRRPRKTRLRWMMEMPGMGAPPHAAAPHDLPKHISAIGAKQSKMEAMEMSDLHHPNCKINRAAGGGEVGALGGLGALGGLGLGGERRESESSDSLLLSPEAAKATEAVEFIAEHLRNEDLYIQTREDWKYVAMVIDRLQLYIFFIVTTAGTVGILMDAPHIFEYVDQDRIIEIYRGK
;
A
#
# COMPACT_ATOMS: atom_id res chain seq x y z
N MET A 1 -40.57 -58.15 37.85
CA MET A 1 -39.51 -57.17 37.56
C MET A 1 -40.01 -55.79 37.93
N GLU A 2 -39.66 -55.30 39.12
CA GLU A 2 -39.93 -53.92 39.50
C GLU A 2 -38.82 -53.03 38.89
N ARG A 3 -39.17 -52.23 37.88
CA ARG A 3 -38.27 -51.14 37.45
C ARG A 3 -38.37 -50.03 38.49
N ALA A 4 -37.32 -49.87 39.29
CA ALA A 4 -37.21 -48.79 40.28
C ALA A 4 -37.46 -47.43 39.61
N ARG A 5 -38.60 -46.81 39.93
CA ARG A 5 -39.00 -45.49 39.40
C ARG A 5 -38.27 -44.38 40.16
N CYS A 6 -36.99 -44.19 39.85
CA CYS A 6 -36.23 -43.04 40.34
C CYS A 6 -36.98 -41.74 39.99
N GLY A 7 -37.08 -40.80 40.94
CA GLY A 7 -37.74 -39.51 40.73
C GLY A 7 -39.28 -39.55 40.51
N TYR A 8 -40.03 -40.52 41.04
CA TYR A 8 -41.50 -40.59 40.81
C TYR A 8 -42.25 -39.29 41.18
N HIS A 9 -41.93 -38.69 42.34
CA HIS A 9 -42.58 -37.46 42.79
C HIS A 9 -42.15 -36.23 41.98
N GLU A 10 -40.85 -36.09 41.70
CA GLU A 10 -40.31 -35.03 40.83
C GLU A 10 -40.90 -35.12 39.42
N LYS A 11 -40.97 -36.33 38.83
CA LYS A 11 -41.59 -36.52 37.52
C LYS A 11 -43.08 -36.16 37.54
N ARG A 12 -43.82 -36.53 38.59
CA ARG A 12 -45.24 -36.16 38.71
C ARG A 12 -45.43 -34.65 38.84
N LEU A 13 -44.57 -33.98 39.62
CA LEU A 13 -44.58 -32.53 39.77
C LEU A 13 -44.18 -31.84 38.45
N LEU A 14 -43.15 -32.33 37.76
CA LEU A 14 -42.69 -31.78 36.49
C LEU A 14 -43.77 -31.85 35.41
N HIS A 15 -44.55 -32.94 35.34
CA HIS A 15 -45.73 -33.04 34.47
C HIS A 15 -46.86 -32.10 34.93
N HIS A 16 -47.22 -32.12 36.22
CA HIS A 16 -48.28 -31.26 36.76
C HIS A 16 -48.02 -29.76 36.54
N LEU A 17 -46.76 -29.33 36.65
CA LEU A 17 -46.37 -27.97 36.33
C LEU A 17 -46.26 -27.76 34.81
N LEU A 18 -45.51 -28.59 34.09
CA LEU A 18 -45.10 -28.26 32.72
C LEU A 18 -46.04 -28.69 31.58
N ASP A 19 -46.97 -29.62 31.79
CA ASP A 19 -47.82 -30.13 30.69
C ASP A 19 -48.84 -29.08 30.17
N HIS A 20 -49.08 -28.01 30.94
CA HIS A 20 -49.87 -26.83 30.56
C HIS A 20 -49.10 -25.50 30.73
N TYR A 21 -47.82 -25.56 31.11
CA TYR A 21 -46.99 -24.36 31.25
C TYR A 21 -46.41 -23.91 29.92
N ASN A 22 -46.10 -22.63 29.89
CA ASN A 22 -46.18 -21.77 28.73
C ASN A 22 -45.02 -20.70 28.97
N VAL A 23 -44.58 -19.87 28.01
CA VAL A 23 -43.31 -19.06 27.91
C VAL A 23 -43.16 -17.52 27.34
N LEU A 24 -43.92 -16.45 26.86
CA LEU A 24 -45.27 -15.85 26.41
C LEU A 24 -45.79 -14.86 27.44
N GLU A 25 -47.11 -14.89 27.68
CA GLU A 25 -47.73 -14.42 28.92
C GLU A 25 -46.68 -14.43 30.04
N ARG A 26 -46.36 -13.22 30.46
CA ARG A 26 -45.54 -12.91 31.62
C ARG A 26 -46.17 -13.61 32.82
N PRO A 27 -45.43 -14.20 33.77
CA PRO A 27 -46.00 -14.92 34.90
C PRO A 27 -46.45 -13.96 36.01
N VAL A 28 -47.25 -12.96 35.63
CA VAL A 28 -47.97 -12.03 36.50
C VAL A 28 -49.42 -12.50 36.70
N VAL A 29 -50.14 -11.82 37.60
CA VAL A 29 -51.56 -12.15 37.89
C VAL A 29 -52.51 -11.31 37.04
N ASN A 30 -52.15 -10.04 36.79
CA ASN A 30 -52.83 -9.15 35.85
C ASN A 30 -51.81 -8.68 34.81
N GLU A 31 -52.21 -8.59 33.54
CA GLU A 31 -51.30 -8.21 32.44
C GLU A 31 -50.84 -6.74 32.53
N SER A 32 -51.62 -5.90 33.23
CA SER A 32 -51.30 -4.51 33.59
C SER A 32 -50.19 -4.33 34.63
N ASP A 33 -49.84 -5.37 35.39
CA ASP A 33 -48.91 -5.25 36.51
C ASP A 33 -47.49 -5.63 36.05
N PRO A 34 -46.47 -4.76 36.17
CA PRO A 34 -45.13 -5.09 35.72
C PRO A 34 -44.55 -6.27 36.49
N LEU A 35 -43.93 -7.24 35.81
CA LEU A 35 -43.22 -8.29 36.56
C LEU A 35 -41.96 -7.71 37.19
N GLN A 36 -41.96 -7.64 38.52
CA GLN A 36 -40.75 -7.33 39.27
C GLN A 36 -39.69 -8.42 39.10
N LEU A 37 -38.51 -7.99 38.70
CA LEU A 37 -37.40 -8.85 38.32
C LEU A 37 -36.10 -8.39 38.97
N SER A 38 -35.44 -9.30 39.66
CA SER A 38 -34.11 -9.08 40.22
C SER A 38 -32.99 -9.27 39.19
N PHE A 39 -31.96 -8.41 39.21
CA PHE A 39 -30.66 -8.68 38.60
C PHE A 39 -29.55 -8.70 39.65
N GLY A 40 -28.76 -9.77 39.63
CA GLY A 40 -27.37 -9.74 40.04
C GLY A 40 -26.47 -10.07 38.85
N LEU A 41 -25.21 -9.68 38.97
CA LEU A 41 -24.12 -10.13 38.12
C LEU A 41 -23.00 -10.56 39.06
N THR A 42 -22.53 -11.79 38.94
CA THR A 42 -21.34 -12.26 39.65
C THR A 42 -20.16 -12.18 38.67
N LEU A 43 -19.21 -11.28 38.92
CA LEU A 43 -18.01 -11.16 38.08
C LEU A 43 -16.99 -12.21 38.53
N MET A 44 -16.71 -13.20 37.68
CA MET A 44 -15.82 -14.32 38.02
C MET A 44 -14.37 -14.02 37.65
N GLN A 45 -14.12 -13.38 36.50
CA GLN A 45 -12.77 -13.07 36.04
C GLN A 45 -12.79 -11.97 34.96
N ILE A 46 -11.81 -11.07 34.98
CA ILE A 46 -11.46 -10.28 33.79
C ILE A 46 -10.50 -11.13 32.97
N ILE A 47 -10.87 -11.49 31.75
CA ILE A 47 -10.05 -12.32 30.86
C ILE A 47 -9.00 -11.44 30.19
N ASP A 48 -9.44 -10.35 29.56
CA ASP A 48 -8.60 -9.47 28.73
C ASP A 48 -9.21 -8.06 28.63
N VAL A 49 -8.39 -7.07 28.32
CA VAL A 49 -8.79 -5.67 28.09
C VAL A 49 -8.01 -5.13 26.88
N ASP A 50 -8.61 -5.24 25.70
CA ASP A 50 -7.99 -4.79 24.45
C ASP A 50 -8.20 -3.28 24.29
N GLU A 51 -7.23 -2.47 24.72
CA GLU A 51 -7.39 -1.02 24.65
C GLU A 51 -7.34 -0.48 23.22
N LYS A 52 -6.68 -1.21 22.31
CA LYS A 52 -6.50 -0.84 20.91
C LYS A 52 -7.82 -0.93 20.13
N ASN A 53 -8.60 -1.98 20.38
CA ASN A 53 -9.92 -2.19 19.79
C ASN A 53 -11.08 -1.74 20.71
N GLN A 54 -10.77 -1.22 21.91
CA GLN A 54 -11.73 -0.71 22.91
C GLN A 54 -12.70 -1.78 23.45
N LEU A 55 -12.18 -2.97 23.79
CA LEU A 55 -12.97 -4.13 24.21
C LEU A 55 -12.62 -4.62 25.63
N LEU A 56 -13.61 -4.80 26.49
CA LEU A 56 -13.47 -5.51 27.77
C LEU A 56 -13.98 -6.94 27.63
N ILE A 57 -13.14 -7.95 27.91
CA ILE A 57 -13.50 -9.38 27.87
C ILE A 57 -13.60 -9.94 29.30
N THR A 58 -14.77 -10.39 29.71
CA THR A 58 -15.06 -10.81 31.09
C THR A 58 -15.82 -12.13 31.19
N ASN A 59 -15.41 -12.99 32.13
CA ASN A 59 -16.16 -14.17 32.56
C ASN A 59 -17.13 -13.77 33.67
N ILE A 60 -18.43 -13.87 33.41
CA ILE A 60 -19.51 -13.40 34.27
C ILE A 60 -20.56 -14.49 34.40
N TRP A 61 -21.08 -14.67 35.61
CA TRP A 61 -22.30 -15.43 35.85
C TRP A 61 -23.43 -14.43 36.08
N LEU A 62 -24.39 -14.35 35.16
CA LEU A 62 -25.58 -13.54 35.39
C LEU A 62 -26.43 -14.21 36.46
N LYS A 63 -27.13 -13.44 37.30
CA LYS A 63 -28.05 -13.97 38.31
C LYS A 63 -29.42 -13.32 38.14
N LEU A 64 -30.41 -14.14 37.83
CA LEU A 64 -31.71 -13.67 37.39
C LEU A 64 -32.78 -14.36 38.25
N GLU A 65 -33.44 -13.61 39.12
CA GLU A 65 -34.46 -14.13 40.03
C GLU A 65 -35.80 -13.42 39.81
N TRP A 66 -36.85 -14.19 39.54
CA TRP A 66 -38.23 -13.71 39.33
C TRP A 66 -39.22 -14.65 40.03
N ASN A 67 -40.45 -14.17 40.23
CA ASN A 67 -41.51 -14.93 40.89
C ASN A 67 -42.51 -15.41 39.83
N ASP A 68 -42.56 -16.71 39.56
CA ASP A 68 -43.49 -17.29 38.59
C ASP A 68 -44.73 -17.84 39.31
N MET A 69 -45.87 -17.18 39.10
CA MET A 69 -47.15 -17.55 39.73
C MET A 69 -47.63 -18.95 39.31
N ASN A 70 -47.32 -19.36 38.08
CA ASN A 70 -47.78 -20.62 37.47
C ASN A 70 -46.87 -21.82 37.84
N LEU A 71 -45.73 -21.57 38.52
CA LEU A 71 -44.81 -22.60 39.01
C LEU A 71 -44.88 -22.80 40.54
N ARG A 72 -46.04 -22.54 41.13
CA ARG A 72 -46.28 -22.75 42.57
C ARG A 72 -46.81 -24.15 42.87
N TRP A 73 -46.29 -24.78 43.92
CA TRP A 73 -46.84 -26.03 44.45
C TRP A 73 -46.70 -26.13 45.96
N ASN A 74 -47.59 -26.92 46.56
CA ASN A 74 -47.50 -27.29 47.96
C ASN A 74 -46.58 -28.51 48.14
N THR A 75 -45.62 -28.43 49.06
CA THR A 75 -44.57 -29.46 49.19
C THR A 75 -45.09 -30.78 49.76
N SER A 76 -46.18 -30.77 50.54
CA SER A 76 -46.84 -31.99 51.03
C SER A 76 -47.30 -32.90 49.87
N ASP A 77 -47.82 -32.29 48.82
CA ASP A 77 -48.59 -32.99 47.79
C ASP A 77 -47.67 -33.70 46.77
N PHE A 78 -46.38 -33.36 46.81
CA PHE A 78 -45.33 -33.92 45.94
C PHE A 78 -44.15 -34.48 46.75
N GLY A 79 -44.41 -35.01 47.94
CA GLY A 79 -43.43 -35.82 48.69
C GLY A 79 -42.25 -35.03 49.26
N GLY A 80 -42.45 -33.74 49.56
CA GLY A 80 -41.45 -32.87 50.18
C GLY A 80 -40.48 -32.19 49.21
N VAL A 81 -40.66 -32.31 47.89
CA VAL A 81 -39.85 -31.61 46.88
C VAL A 81 -39.98 -30.10 47.06
N LYS A 82 -38.85 -29.42 47.32
CA LYS A 82 -38.78 -27.97 47.58
C LYS A 82 -38.32 -27.17 46.36
N ASP A 83 -37.46 -27.77 45.55
CA ASP A 83 -36.86 -27.17 44.36
C ASP A 83 -36.80 -28.15 43.18
N LEU A 84 -36.87 -27.63 41.96
CA LEU A 84 -36.73 -28.36 40.70
C LEU A 84 -35.67 -27.71 39.81
N ARG A 85 -34.96 -28.51 39.03
CA ARG A 85 -33.96 -28.05 38.04
C ARG A 85 -34.51 -28.28 36.64
N VAL A 86 -34.88 -27.21 35.94
CA VAL A 86 -35.56 -27.27 34.64
C VAL A 86 -34.71 -26.59 33.56
N PRO A 87 -34.55 -27.18 32.36
CA PRO A 87 -33.84 -26.54 31.27
C PRO A 87 -34.46 -25.19 30.86
N PRO A 88 -33.64 -24.17 30.52
CA PRO A 88 -34.10 -22.79 30.34
C PRO A 88 -34.90 -22.60 29.05
N HIS A 89 -34.97 -23.61 28.18
CA HIS A 89 -35.84 -23.63 27.00
C HIS A 89 -37.26 -24.19 27.27
N ARG A 90 -37.53 -24.65 28.50
CA ARG A 90 -38.86 -25.13 28.95
C ARG A 90 -39.53 -24.19 29.95
N LEU A 91 -38.79 -23.20 30.45
CA LEU A 91 -39.31 -22.17 31.32
C LEU A 91 -39.33 -20.82 30.62
N TRP A 92 -40.21 -19.95 31.10
CA TRP A 92 -40.26 -18.54 30.75
C TRP A 92 -38.91 -17.89 31.11
N LYS A 93 -38.15 -17.39 30.12
CA LYS A 93 -36.73 -17.03 30.29
C LYS A 93 -36.35 -15.74 29.56
N PRO A 94 -35.41 -14.96 30.11
CA PRO A 94 -35.04 -13.67 29.55
C PRO A 94 -34.01 -13.68 28.44
N ASP A 95 -34.19 -12.71 27.55
CA ASP A 95 -33.18 -12.19 26.65
C ASP A 95 -32.65 -10.86 27.23
N VAL A 96 -32.23 -10.89 28.50
CA VAL A 96 -31.24 -9.91 28.99
C VAL A 96 -30.08 -9.94 28.00
N LEU A 97 -29.83 -8.85 27.28
CA LEU A 97 -28.85 -8.84 26.18
C LEU A 97 -27.98 -7.59 26.27
N MET A 98 -26.69 -7.73 26.03
CA MET A 98 -25.77 -6.61 26.17
C MET A 98 -25.85 -5.67 24.95
N TYR A 99 -26.58 -4.55 25.07
CA TYR A 99 -26.70 -3.50 24.04
C TYR A 99 -25.34 -3.07 23.47
N ASN A 100 -24.33 -2.93 24.34
CA ASN A 100 -22.97 -2.53 23.97
C ASN A 100 -22.04 -3.75 23.81
N SER A 101 -22.55 -4.87 23.29
CA SER A 101 -21.72 -6.01 22.91
C SER A 101 -20.82 -5.68 21.72
N ALA A 102 -19.58 -6.15 21.80
CA ALA A 102 -18.59 -6.08 20.73
C ALA A 102 -18.27 -7.45 20.12
N ASP A 103 -18.83 -8.54 20.67
CA ASP A 103 -18.57 -9.88 20.17
C ASP A 103 -19.39 -10.18 18.90
N GLU A 104 -18.88 -11.07 18.05
CA GLU A 104 -19.61 -11.60 16.89
C GLU A 104 -20.88 -12.38 17.31
N GLY A 105 -20.93 -12.86 18.57
CA GLY A 105 -22.10 -13.47 19.21
C GLY A 105 -22.70 -12.59 20.32
N PHE A 106 -23.94 -12.11 20.12
CA PHE A 106 -24.62 -11.21 21.08
C PHE A 106 -25.13 -11.86 22.38
N ASP A 107 -25.34 -13.18 22.38
CA ASP A 107 -25.52 -13.98 23.62
C ASP A 107 -24.33 -14.93 23.73
N SER A 108 -23.42 -14.61 24.65
CA SER A 108 -22.22 -15.39 24.93
C SER A 108 -22.34 -16.24 26.20
N THR A 109 -23.57 -16.52 26.64
CA THR A 109 -23.86 -17.36 27.80
C THR A 109 -24.02 -18.84 27.47
N TYR A 110 -23.57 -19.69 28.39
CA TYR A 110 -23.77 -21.13 28.34
C TYR A 110 -25.07 -21.51 29.07
N PRO A 111 -25.97 -22.32 28.46
CA PRO A 111 -27.28 -22.61 29.02
C PRO A 111 -27.20 -23.55 30.24
N THR A 112 -27.50 -23.02 31.43
CA THR A 112 -27.66 -23.79 32.68
C THR A 112 -29.13 -24.07 32.99
N ASN A 113 -29.42 -25.03 33.88
CA ASN A 113 -30.79 -25.27 34.33
C ASN A 113 -31.24 -24.19 35.33
N VAL A 114 -32.49 -23.73 35.19
CA VAL A 114 -33.16 -22.84 36.15
C VAL A 114 -33.52 -23.64 37.40
N VAL A 115 -33.30 -23.06 38.58
CA VAL A 115 -33.74 -23.62 39.86
C VAL A 115 -35.07 -22.96 40.25
N VAL A 116 -36.16 -23.71 40.18
CA VAL A 116 -37.51 -23.28 40.59
C VAL A 116 -37.75 -23.73 42.01
N ARG A 117 -38.28 -22.86 42.87
CA ARG A 117 -38.71 -23.17 44.25
C ARG A 117 -40.22 -23.27 44.35
N ASN A 118 -40.72 -23.99 45.35
CA ASN A 118 -42.16 -24.26 45.53
C ASN A 118 -43.04 -23.01 45.71
N ASN A 119 -42.46 -21.87 46.07
CA ASN A 119 -43.15 -20.57 46.17
C ASN A 119 -43.23 -19.79 44.84
N GLY A 120 -42.71 -20.35 43.74
CA GLY A 120 -42.65 -19.72 42.42
C GLY A 120 -41.33 -18.99 42.13
N SER A 121 -40.44 -18.78 43.12
CA SER A 121 -39.13 -18.15 42.87
C SER A 121 -38.32 -19.01 41.90
N CYS A 122 -37.97 -18.42 40.76
CA CYS A 122 -37.18 -19.01 39.69
C CYS A 122 -35.83 -18.32 39.64
N LEU A 123 -34.75 -19.06 39.89
CA LEU A 123 -33.37 -18.58 39.89
C LEU A 123 -32.62 -19.19 38.71
N TYR A 124 -32.26 -18.36 37.73
CA TYR A 124 -31.41 -18.72 36.59
C TYR A 124 -30.02 -18.12 36.77
N VAL A 125 -28.97 -18.93 36.58
CA VAL A 125 -27.57 -18.51 36.72
C VAL A 125 -26.71 -19.06 35.56
N PRO A 126 -26.69 -18.39 34.39
CA PRO A 126 -25.83 -18.80 33.27
C PRO A 126 -24.45 -18.12 33.34
N PRO A 127 -23.35 -18.88 33.16
CA PRO A 127 -22.01 -18.35 32.97
C PRO A 127 -21.81 -17.92 31.51
N GLY A 128 -21.02 -16.89 31.23
CA GLY A 128 -20.73 -16.43 29.87
C GLY A 128 -19.44 -15.60 29.77
N ILE A 129 -18.90 -15.50 28.55
CA ILE A 129 -17.71 -14.69 28.24
C ILE A 129 -18.17 -13.46 27.44
N PHE A 130 -18.33 -12.34 28.10
CA PHE A 130 -18.89 -11.12 27.51
C PHE A 130 -17.75 -10.22 27.01
N LYS A 131 -17.82 -9.82 25.73
CA LYS A 131 -17.00 -8.73 25.17
C LYS A 131 -17.86 -7.48 25.06
N SER A 132 -17.65 -6.46 25.89
CA SER A 132 -18.34 -5.18 25.77
C SER A 132 -17.46 -4.13 25.09
N THR A 133 -18.06 -3.23 24.32
CA THR A 133 -17.38 -2.00 23.88
C THR A 133 -17.15 -1.12 25.11
N CYS A 134 -15.89 -0.93 25.49
CA CYS A 134 -15.50 -0.07 26.60
C CYS A 134 -14.59 1.03 26.06
N LYS A 135 -15.05 2.29 26.09
CA LYS A 135 -14.22 3.43 25.70
C LYS A 135 -13.15 3.66 26.76
N ILE A 136 -11.99 3.01 26.57
CA ILE A 136 -10.82 3.16 27.42
C ILE A 136 -10.38 4.63 27.41
N ASP A 137 -10.39 5.26 28.59
CA ASP A 137 -9.89 6.61 28.78
C ASP A 137 -8.40 6.55 29.13
N ILE A 138 -7.56 6.76 28.12
CA ILE A 138 -6.10 6.74 28.28
C ILE A 138 -5.53 8.01 28.93
N THR A 139 -6.36 9.01 29.30
CA THR A 139 -5.86 10.28 29.88
C THR A 139 -4.91 10.05 31.05
N TRP A 140 -5.26 9.20 32.02
CA TRP A 140 -4.45 9.00 33.24
C TRP A 140 -3.46 7.82 33.17
N PHE A 141 -3.23 7.23 31.98
CA PHE A 141 -2.36 6.06 31.80
C PHE A 141 -0.93 6.29 32.34
N PRO A 142 -0.30 5.32 33.06
CA PRO A 142 -0.79 3.99 33.41
C PRO A 142 -1.42 3.92 34.82
N PHE A 143 -1.82 5.06 35.40
CA PHE A 143 -2.53 5.15 36.68
C PHE A 143 -4.06 5.22 36.46
N ASP A 144 -4.52 4.60 35.37
CA ASP A 144 -5.88 4.71 34.86
C ASP A 144 -6.87 3.80 35.61
N ASP A 145 -7.94 4.44 36.11
CA ASP A 145 -9.16 3.80 36.59
C ASP A 145 -10.15 3.71 35.43
N GLN A 146 -10.13 2.60 34.71
CA GLN A 146 -11.13 2.32 33.68
C GLN A 146 -12.43 1.89 34.36
N ARG A 147 -13.54 2.56 34.01
CA ARG A 147 -14.88 2.02 34.26
C ARG A 147 -15.41 1.57 32.92
N CYS A 148 -15.86 0.34 32.82
CA CYS A 148 -16.50 -0.16 31.61
C CYS A 148 -18.00 -0.30 31.83
N GLU A 149 -18.78 0.34 30.95
CA GLU A 149 -20.17 -0.06 30.76
C GLU A 149 -20.20 -1.48 30.22
N MET A 150 -21.05 -2.27 30.84
CA MET A 150 -21.78 -3.31 30.14
C MET A 150 -23.23 -2.77 30.11
N LYS A 151 -24.07 -3.03 29.11
CA LYS A 151 -25.43 -2.47 28.96
C LYS A 151 -26.46 -3.59 28.77
N PHE A 152 -26.92 -4.29 29.81
CA PHE A 152 -27.69 -5.56 29.72
C PHE A 152 -29.18 -5.53 29.23
N GLY A 153 -29.51 -4.55 28.37
CA GLY A 153 -30.57 -4.41 27.36
C GLY A 153 -31.94 -5.11 27.34
N SER A 154 -33.02 -4.31 27.17
CA SER A 154 -34.29 -4.79 26.62
C SER A 154 -34.33 -4.48 25.13
N TRP A 155 -34.39 -5.53 24.35
CA TRP A 155 -34.77 -5.42 22.97
C TRP A 155 -36.30 -5.26 22.74
N THR A 156 -37.16 -5.81 23.60
CA THR A 156 -38.62 -5.91 23.35
C THR A 156 -39.46 -4.93 24.17
N TYR A 157 -39.71 -5.21 25.46
CA TYR A 157 -40.72 -4.46 26.21
C TYR A 157 -40.21 -3.15 26.79
N ASP A 158 -41.17 -2.36 27.26
CA ASP A 158 -41.03 -1.16 28.08
C ASP A 158 -41.29 -1.42 29.58
N GLY A 159 -40.93 -0.45 30.41
CA GLY A 159 -40.93 -0.54 31.87
C GLY A 159 -42.29 -0.69 32.55
N TYR A 160 -43.41 -0.53 31.84
CA TYR A 160 -44.74 -0.87 32.37
C TYR A 160 -45.02 -2.37 32.35
N GLN A 161 -44.28 -3.16 31.55
CA GLN A 161 -44.47 -4.61 31.45
C GLN A 161 -43.56 -5.42 32.36
N LEU A 162 -42.28 -5.06 32.46
CA LEU A 162 -41.34 -5.76 33.33
C LEU A 162 -40.46 -4.75 34.07
N ASP A 163 -40.63 -4.70 35.39
CA ASP A 163 -39.92 -3.78 36.25
C ASP A 163 -38.62 -4.41 36.77
N LEU A 164 -37.59 -3.58 36.80
CA LEU A 164 -36.21 -4.00 36.94
C LEU A 164 -35.61 -3.48 38.22
N GLN A 165 -35.28 -4.42 39.10
CA GLN A 165 -34.76 -4.14 40.43
C GLN A 165 -33.39 -4.79 40.63
N LEU A 166 -32.48 -4.02 41.24
CA LEU A 166 -31.19 -4.54 41.69
C LEU A 166 -31.41 -5.64 42.73
N GLN A 167 -30.62 -6.71 42.66
CA GLN A 167 -30.60 -7.71 43.73
C GLN A 167 -29.84 -7.22 44.97
N ASP A 168 -28.91 -6.28 44.77
CA ASP A 168 -28.15 -5.59 45.81
C ASP A 168 -27.89 -4.16 45.34
N GLU A 169 -28.17 -3.15 46.17
CA GLU A 169 -27.87 -1.74 45.86
C GLU A 169 -26.36 -1.49 45.74
N GLY A 170 -25.52 -2.35 46.36
CA GLY A 170 -24.07 -2.37 46.19
C GLY A 170 -23.62 -2.78 44.78
N GLY A 171 -24.46 -3.49 44.01
CA GLY A 171 -24.20 -3.86 42.63
C GLY A 171 -23.89 -5.35 42.40
N GLY A 172 -22.81 -5.60 41.68
CA GLY A 172 -22.39 -6.94 41.27
C GLY A 172 -21.64 -7.68 42.38
N ASP A 173 -21.94 -8.97 42.48
CA ASP A 173 -21.29 -9.91 43.39
C ASP A 173 -19.85 -10.20 42.94
N ILE A 174 -18.92 -10.07 43.87
CA ILE A 174 -17.48 -10.30 43.66
C ILE A 174 -16.93 -11.42 44.56
N SER A 175 -17.80 -12.14 45.28
CA SER A 175 -17.43 -13.18 46.25
C SER A 175 -16.62 -14.34 45.68
N SER A 176 -16.72 -14.56 44.36
CA SER A 176 -16.05 -15.62 43.62
C SER A 176 -15.08 -15.08 42.55
N PHE A 177 -14.67 -13.81 42.65
CA PHE A 177 -13.79 -13.16 41.67
C PHE A 177 -12.34 -13.66 41.76
N VAL A 178 -11.80 -14.11 40.62
CA VAL A 178 -10.39 -14.43 40.43
C VAL A 178 -9.65 -13.19 39.96
N THR A 179 -8.68 -12.72 40.76
CA THR A 179 -7.89 -11.51 40.45
C THR A 179 -7.07 -11.68 39.17
N ASN A 180 -7.20 -10.74 38.24
CA ASN A 180 -6.41 -10.67 37.01
C ASN A 180 -4.95 -10.27 37.32
N GLY A 181 -4.00 -10.64 36.44
CA GLY A 181 -2.57 -10.34 36.62
C GLY A 181 -2.22 -8.86 36.45
N GLU A 182 -2.90 -8.17 35.53
CA GLU A 182 -2.68 -6.77 35.17
C GLU A 182 -3.73 -5.82 35.78
N TRP A 183 -4.97 -6.26 35.95
CA TRP A 183 -6.06 -5.41 36.43
C TRP A 183 -6.48 -5.75 37.86
N GLU A 184 -6.71 -4.71 38.66
CA GLU A 184 -7.31 -4.77 40.00
C GLU A 184 -8.77 -4.33 39.93
N LEU A 185 -9.69 -5.12 40.49
CA LEU A 185 -11.12 -4.79 40.50
C LEU A 185 -11.42 -3.90 41.71
N ILE A 186 -11.78 -2.63 41.48
CA ILE A 186 -12.22 -1.70 42.52
C ILE A 186 -13.64 -2.05 42.98
N GLY A 187 -14.52 -2.40 42.04
CA GLY A 187 -15.90 -2.76 42.35
C GLY A 187 -16.79 -2.85 41.11
N VAL A 188 -18.03 -3.29 41.33
CA VAL A 188 -19.00 -3.57 40.26
C VAL A 188 -20.35 -2.83 40.51
N PRO A 189 -20.36 -1.50 40.77
CA PRO A 189 -21.50 -0.80 41.37
C PRO A 189 -22.82 -0.80 40.58
N GLY A 190 -23.90 -0.91 41.36
CA GLY A 190 -25.34 -0.91 41.03
C GLY A 190 -25.91 0.44 40.58
N LYS A 191 -26.68 0.53 39.48
CA LYS A 191 -27.51 1.74 39.20
C LYS A 191 -28.71 1.54 38.25
N ARG A 192 -29.95 1.56 38.76
CA ARG A 192 -31.18 1.71 37.95
C ARG A 192 -31.25 3.09 37.29
N ASN A 193 -31.56 3.09 36.01
CA ASN A 193 -31.86 4.20 35.12
C ASN A 193 -33.27 3.99 34.54
N GLU A 194 -33.85 5.02 33.94
CA GLU A 194 -35.13 4.95 33.25
C GLU A 194 -35.13 6.00 32.13
N ILE A 195 -35.24 5.56 30.88
CA ILE A 195 -34.97 6.39 29.69
C ILE A 195 -36.20 6.42 28.79
N TYR A 196 -36.68 7.63 28.50
CA TYR A 196 -37.72 7.89 27.50
C TYR A 196 -37.02 8.26 26.18
N TYR A 197 -37.38 7.61 25.08
CA TYR A 197 -36.75 7.83 23.76
C TYR A 197 -37.67 8.65 22.84
N ASN A 198 -37.10 9.49 21.97
CA ASN A 198 -37.87 10.35 21.05
C ASN A 198 -38.83 9.61 20.06
N CYS A 199 -38.79 8.27 20.01
CA CYS A 199 -39.69 7.44 19.21
C CYS A 199 -40.88 6.84 19.98
N CYS A 200 -40.87 6.89 21.32
CA CYS A 200 -41.73 6.09 22.21
C CYS A 200 -42.07 6.91 23.48
N PRO A 201 -43.34 7.12 23.85
CA PRO A 201 -43.69 7.79 25.10
C PRO A 201 -43.45 6.91 26.36
N GLU A 202 -43.14 5.63 26.19
CA GLU A 202 -42.90 4.67 27.27
C GLU A 202 -41.44 4.69 27.80
N PRO A 203 -41.22 4.42 29.10
CA PRO A 203 -39.87 4.29 29.66
C PRO A 203 -39.23 2.95 29.32
N TYR A 204 -37.95 2.95 28.97
CA TYR A 204 -37.11 1.76 28.99
C TYR A 204 -36.23 1.79 30.24
N ILE A 205 -36.30 0.75 31.08
CA ILE A 205 -35.59 0.69 32.37
C ILE A 205 -34.19 0.10 32.18
N ASP A 206 -33.18 0.68 32.85
CA ASP A 206 -31.82 0.16 32.76
C ASP A 206 -30.99 0.12 34.10
N ILE A 207 -30.88 -1.01 34.85
CA ILE A 207 -29.94 -1.25 36.00
C ILE A 207 -28.47 -1.31 35.60
N THR A 208 -27.53 -1.03 36.49
CA THR A 208 -26.11 -1.08 36.17
C THR A 208 -25.24 -2.00 37.00
N PHE A 209 -24.31 -2.67 36.31
CA PHE A 209 -23.01 -3.09 36.82
C PHE A 209 -21.88 -2.47 35.98
N ALA A 210 -21.24 -1.44 36.52
CA ALA A 210 -20.05 -0.87 35.90
C ALA A 210 -18.84 -1.69 36.37
N VAL A 211 -18.06 -2.28 35.46
CA VAL A 211 -16.80 -2.93 35.86
C VAL A 211 -15.77 -1.84 36.09
N VAL A 212 -15.53 -1.46 37.36
CA VAL A 212 -14.54 -0.44 37.75
C VAL A 212 -13.22 -1.14 38.06
N ILE A 213 -12.21 -0.92 37.21
CA ILE A 213 -10.91 -1.59 37.26
C ILE A 213 -9.77 -0.58 37.24
N ARG A 214 -8.75 -0.84 38.06
CA ARG A 214 -7.52 -0.07 38.15
C ARG A 214 -6.39 -0.86 37.51
N ARG A 215 -5.57 -0.22 36.68
CA ARG A 215 -4.36 -0.86 36.15
C ARG A 215 -3.34 -1.10 37.27
N LYS A 216 -2.72 -2.28 37.33
CA LYS A 216 -1.63 -2.57 38.27
C LYS A 216 -0.35 -1.92 37.76
N THR A 217 -0.15 -0.69 38.22
CA THR A 217 0.83 0.25 37.67
C THR A 217 2.27 -0.24 37.73
N LEU A 218 2.65 -1.17 38.61
CA LEU A 218 4.04 -1.59 38.84
C LEU A 218 4.79 -2.05 37.57
N TYR A 219 4.16 -2.84 36.69
CA TYR A 219 4.81 -3.27 35.44
C TYR A 219 5.10 -2.08 34.53
N TYR A 220 4.12 -1.20 34.35
CA TYR A 220 4.19 0.01 33.53
C TYR A 220 5.13 1.05 34.16
N PHE A 221 5.21 1.10 35.49
CA PHE A 221 6.13 1.95 36.23
C PHE A 221 7.58 1.55 35.96
N PHE A 222 7.93 0.26 36.11
CA PHE A 222 9.30 -0.20 35.88
C PHE A 222 9.71 -0.27 34.40
N ASN A 223 8.77 -0.49 33.47
CA ASN A 223 9.09 -0.68 32.04
C ASN A 223 8.83 0.55 31.15
N LEU A 224 8.03 1.53 31.60
CA LEU A 224 7.76 2.77 30.85
C LEU A 224 8.22 4.02 31.62
N ILE A 225 7.77 4.19 32.86
CA ILE A 225 8.06 5.41 33.63
C ILE A 225 9.54 5.49 34.04
N VAL A 226 10.09 4.43 34.64
CA VAL A 226 11.50 4.39 35.08
C VAL A 226 12.48 4.61 33.93
N PRO A 227 12.38 3.93 32.76
CA PRO A 227 13.24 4.22 31.61
C PRO A 227 13.11 5.67 31.13
N CYS A 228 11.91 6.26 31.14
CA CYS A 228 11.73 7.65 30.72
C CYS A 228 12.29 8.66 31.73
N VAL A 229 12.21 8.38 33.05
CA VAL A 229 12.87 9.19 34.09
C VAL A 229 14.39 9.06 34.01
N LEU A 230 14.91 7.88 33.65
CA LEU A 230 16.34 7.67 33.38
C LEU A 230 16.80 8.42 32.13
N ILE A 231 16.05 8.36 31.03
CA ILE A 231 16.34 9.11 29.78
C ILE A 231 16.27 10.63 30.03
N ALA A 232 15.28 11.12 30.78
CA ALA A 232 15.16 12.53 31.13
C ALA A 232 16.30 13.01 32.05
N SER A 233 16.72 12.20 33.03
CA SER A 233 17.88 12.53 33.88
C SER A 233 19.21 12.41 33.13
N MET A 234 19.36 11.48 32.17
CA MET A 234 20.50 11.46 31.24
C MET A 234 20.57 12.71 30.36
N ALA A 235 19.43 13.23 29.91
CA ALA A 235 19.40 14.51 29.15
C ALA A 235 19.89 15.69 30.00
N LEU A 236 19.55 15.71 31.30
CA LEU A 236 20.05 16.72 32.25
C LEU A 236 21.54 16.54 32.56
N LEU A 237 22.02 15.30 32.67
CA LEU A 237 23.46 14.99 32.81
C LEU A 237 24.28 15.38 31.58
N GLY A 238 23.66 15.50 30.39
CA GLY A 238 24.32 16.08 29.20
C GLY A 238 24.87 17.48 29.46
N PHE A 239 24.17 18.30 30.25
CA PHE A 239 24.61 19.65 30.68
C PHE A 239 25.64 19.64 31.83
N THR A 240 26.15 18.47 32.24
CA THR A 240 27.28 18.38 33.20
C THR A 240 28.61 18.01 32.54
N LEU A 241 28.60 17.59 31.27
CA LEU A 241 29.82 17.31 30.50
C LEU A 241 30.47 18.61 30.00
N PRO A 242 31.81 18.75 30.10
CA PRO A 242 32.50 19.92 29.55
C PRO A 242 32.47 19.89 28.00
N PRO A 243 32.41 21.06 27.34
CA PRO A 243 32.34 21.16 25.88
C PRO A 243 33.58 20.57 25.18
N ASP A 244 34.76 20.61 25.81
CA ASP A 244 36.01 20.06 25.26
C ASP A 244 35.96 18.54 24.97
N SER A 245 35.05 17.78 25.58
CA SER A 245 35.01 16.32 25.46
C SER A 245 34.54 15.80 24.09
N GLY A 246 33.97 16.64 23.22
CA GLY A 246 33.46 16.27 21.89
C GLY A 246 32.18 15.42 21.89
N GLU A 247 32.12 14.38 22.73
CA GLU A 247 30.99 13.44 22.87
C GLU A 247 29.70 14.10 23.38
N LYS A 248 29.73 15.35 23.86
CA LYS A 248 28.55 16.07 24.37
C LYS A 248 27.41 16.14 23.34
N LEU A 249 27.74 16.38 22.07
CA LEU A 249 26.75 16.40 20.98
C LEU A 249 26.28 14.97 20.60
N SER A 250 27.20 14.00 20.61
CA SER A 250 26.95 12.57 20.35
C SER A 250 25.92 12.00 21.35
N LEU A 251 26.09 12.31 22.64
CA LEU A 251 25.17 11.94 23.71
C LEU A 251 23.78 12.57 23.52
N GLY A 252 23.69 13.86 23.21
CA GLY A 252 22.41 14.54 22.99
C GLY A 252 21.60 13.93 21.82
N VAL A 253 22.27 13.63 20.70
CA VAL A 253 21.63 13.03 19.51
C VAL A 253 21.20 11.57 19.78
N THR A 254 22.00 10.78 20.49
CA THR A 254 21.64 9.39 20.83
C THR A 254 20.52 9.30 21.86
N ILE A 255 20.42 10.24 22.80
CA ILE A 255 19.28 10.40 23.72
C ILE A 255 18.01 10.75 22.93
N LEU A 256 18.07 11.69 21.97
CA LEU A 256 16.90 12.03 21.13
C LEU A 256 16.43 10.85 20.28
N LEU A 257 17.36 10.11 19.66
CA LEU A 257 17.03 8.92 18.86
C LEU A 257 16.39 7.81 19.70
N SER A 258 16.98 7.48 20.86
CA SER A 258 16.45 6.44 21.76
C SER A 258 15.08 6.81 22.34
N LEU A 259 14.86 8.07 22.73
CA LEU A 259 13.54 8.58 23.13
C LEU A 259 12.51 8.45 22.00
N THR A 260 12.89 8.74 20.76
CA THR A 260 11.98 8.67 19.59
C THR A 260 11.60 7.22 19.27
N VAL A 261 12.57 6.29 19.30
CA VAL A 261 12.30 4.84 19.12
C VAL A 261 11.43 4.30 20.25
N PHE A 262 11.68 4.72 21.49
CA PHE A 262 10.85 4.34 22.64
C PHE A 262 9.41 4.85 22.49
N LEU A 263 9.23 6.14 22.14
CA LEU A 263 7.91 6.73 21.93
C LEU A 263 7.10 6.00 20.85
N ASN A 264 7.74 5.59 19.74
CA ASN A 264 7.09 4.80 18.70
C ASN A 264 6.62 3.43 19.22
N MET A 265 7.44 2.75 20.03
CA MET A 265 7.08 1.47 20.66
C MET A 265 5.86 1.60 21.57
N VAL A 266 5.75 2.69 22.36
CA VAL A 266 4.55 2.94 23.19
C VAL A 266 3.34 3.34 22.32
N ALA A 267 3.55 4.07 21.23
CA ALA A 267 2.48 4.47 20.33
C ALA A 267 1.82 3.28 19.62
N GLU A 268 2.56 2.21 19.30
CA GLU A 268 2.00 0.99 18.69
C GLU A 268 1.05 0.22 19.61
N THR A 269 1.22 0.36 20.93
CA THR A 269 0.38 -0.28 21.98
C THR A 269 -0.86 0.52 22.38
N MET A 270 -0.97 1.81 21.99
CA MET A 270 -2.12 2.65 22.35
C MET A 270 -3.17 2.73 21.22
N PRO A 271 -4.46 2.92 21.52
CA PRO A 271 -5.48 3.15 20.50
C PRO A 271 -5.25 4.47 19.74
N ALA A 272 -5.48 4.44 18.43
CA ALA A 272 -5.34 5.59 17.54
C ALA A 272 -6.57 6.52 17.59
N THR A 273 -6.82 7.13 18.75
CA THR A 273 -7.94 8.07 18.99
C THR A 273 -7.50 9.52 19.04
N SER A 274 -8.31 10.42 18.48
CA SER A 274 -8.08 11.87 18.48
C SER A 274 -8.69 12.63 19.65
N ASP A 275 -9.58 11.99 20.43
CA ASP A 275 -10.43 12.63 21.44
C ASP A 275 -9.65 13.22 22.63
N ALA A 276 -8.56 12.57 23.03
CA ALA A 276 -7.67 13.02 24.09
C ALA A 276 -6.25 12.47 23.86
N VAL A 277 -5.24 13.27 24.18
CA VAL A 277 -3.85 12.80 24.28
C VAL A 277 -3.66 12.24 25.70
N PRO A 278 -3.12 11.03 25.89
CA PRO A 278 -2.81 10.51 27.22
C PRO A 278 -1.85 11.45 27.93
N LEU A 279 -1.99 11.69 29.22
CA LEU A 279 -1.15 12.66 29.94
C LEU A 279 0.31 12.20 30.00
N LEU A 280 0.57 10.89 30.05
CA LEU A 280 1.91 10.35 29.80
C LEU A 280 2.43 10.69 28.39
N GLY A 281 1.55 10.70 27.37
CA GLY A 281 1.86 11.18 26.03
C GLY A 281 2.12 12.69 25.98
N THR A 282 1.40 13.51 26.75
CA THR A 282 1.72 14.96 26.89
C THR A 282 3.08 15.15 27.56
N TYR A 283 3.38 14.36 28.59
CA TYR A 283 4.67 14.33 29.28
C TYR A 283 5.81 13.90 28.34
N PHE A 284 5.61 12.88 27.50
CA PHE A 284 6.57 12.48 26.47
C PHE A 284 6.76 13.55 25.38
N ASN A 285 5.70 14.24 24.94
CA ASN A 285 5.85 15.36 24.01
C ASN A 285 6.62 16.53 24.65
N CYS A 286 6.37 16.83 25.93
CA CYS A 286 7.14 17.80 26.71
C CYS A 286 8.62 17.41 26.85
N ILE A 287 8.94 16.14 27.13
CA ILE A 287 10.33 15.64 27.17
C ILE A 287 10.96 15.68 25.77
N MET A 288 10.24 15.28 24.72
CA MET A 288 10.77 15.28 23.35
C MET A 288 11.11 16.70 22.87
N PHE A 289 10.24 17.68 23.15
CA PHE A 289 10.52 19.09 22.89
C PHE A 289 11.72 19.60 23.71
N MET A 290 11.78 19.26 25.00
CA MET A 290 12.90 19.59 25.89
C MET A 290 14.24 19.02 25.37
N VAL A 291 14.31 17.74 25.04
CA VAL A 291 15.52 17.08 24.51
C VAL A 291 15.91 17.67 23.15
N ALA A 292 14.97 17.92 22.25
CA ALA A 292 15.26 18.59 20.98
C ALA A 292 15.83 20.00 21.19
N SER A 293 15.25 20.79 22.10
CA SER A 293 15.76 22.11 22.45
C SER A 293 17.13 22.05 23.16
N SER A 294 17.39 21.02 23.96
CA SER A 294 18.70 20.76 24.60
C SER A 294 19.80 20.48 23.57
N VAL A 295 19.52 19.70 22.53
CA VAL A 295 20.47 19.47 21.41
C VAL A 295 20.76 20.78 20.67
N VAL A 296 19.75 21.61 20.41
CA VAL A 296 19.94 22.94 19.77
C VAL A 296 20.76 23.86 20.66
N SER A 297 20.47 23.96 21.96
CA SER A 297 21.28 24.74 22.92
C SER A 297 22.72 24.22 23.00
N THR A 298 22.92 22.89 22.95
CA THR A 298 24.26 22.29 22.94
C THR A 298 25.06 22.70 21.70
N ILE A 299 24.42 22.75 20.52
CA ILE A 299 25.05 23.24 19.28
C ILE A 299 25.41 24.73 19.40
N LEU A 300 24.56 25.55 20.03
CA LEU A 300 24.85 26.97 20.28
C LEU A 300 26.00 27.14 21.28
N ILE A 301 26.03 26.39 22.38
CA ILE A 301 27.10 26.41 23.39
C ILE A 301 28.44 25.99 22.76
N LEU A 302 28.46 24.96 21.92
CA LEU A 302 29.65 24.56 21.16
C LEU A 302 30.07 25.63 20.13
N ASN A 303 29.13 26.32 19.49
CA ASN A 303 29.44 27.46 18.61
C ASN A 303 30.11 28.60 19.38
N TYR A 304 29.62 28.96 20.56
CA TYR A 304 30.23 29.98 21.43
C TYR A 304 31.61 29.54 21.95
N HIS A 305 31.75 28.27 22.37
CA HIS A 305 33.00 27.72 22.91
C HIS A 305 34.19 27.76 21.93
N HIS A 306 33.92 27.70 20.62
CA HIS A 306 34.94 27.74 19.56
C HIS A 306 35.07 29.11 18.88
N ARG A 307 34.65 30.21 19.53
CA ARG A 307 34.92 31.57 19.05
C ARG A 307 36.34 32.01 19.39
N HIS A 308 36.94 32.72 18.43
CA HIS A 308 38.25 33.34 18.54
C HIS A 308 38.13 34.86 18.33
N ALA A 309 39.05 35.62 18.92
CA ALA A 309 39.03 37.09 18.94
C ALA A 309 38.86 37.72 17.54
N ASP A 310 39.48 37.13 16.51
CA ASP A 310 39.42 37.58 15.11
C ASP A 310 38.00 37.60 14.48
N THR A 311 36.98 37.06 15.17
CA THR A 311 35.64 36.85 14.58
C THR A 311 34.50 37.64 15.22
N HIS A 312 34.53 37.87 16.53
CA HIS A 312 33.45 38.55 17.27
C HIS A 312 33.94 39.22 18.55
N GLU A 313 33.72 40.53 18.66
CA GLU A 313 33.80 41.27 19.93
C GLU A 313 32.65 40.84 20.87
N MET A 314 32.91 40.83 22.18
CA MET A 314 31.91 40.48 23.20
C MET A 314 31.29 41.74 23.79
N SER A 315 29.96 41.89 23.70
CA SER A 315 29.21 43.03 24.25
C SER A 315 29.16 43.01 25.79
N ASP A 316 29.08 44.18 26.44
CA ASP A 316 28.99 44.32 27.90
C ASP A 316 27.82 43.53 28.54
N TRP A 317 28.09 42.33 29.05
CA TRP A 317 27.12 41.44 29.72
C TRP A 317 26.90 41.75 31.21
N SER A 318 27.09 43.01 31.62
CA SER A 318 27.01 43.48 33.02
C SER A 318 25.65 43.25 33.71
N LEU A 319 24.60 42.94 32.95
CA LEU A 319 23.26 42.59 33.45
C LEU A 319 23.10 41.11 33.85
N LEU A 320 23.91 40.18 33.31
CA LEU A 320 23.75 38.74 33.59
C LEU A 320 24.47 38.30 34.86
N ALA A 321 25.61 38.92 35.17
CA ALA A 321 26.44 38.59 36.34
C ALA A 321 25.68 38.76 37.67
N ASN A 322 24.79 39.76 37.77
CA ASN A 322 24.02 40.07 38.98
C ASN A 322 22.94 39.02 39.35
N VAL A 323 22.78 37.94 38.57
CA VAL A 323 21.75 36.90 38.78
C VAL A 323 22.36 35.56 39.25
N LEU A 324 23.70 35.40 39.16
CA LEU A 324 24.42 34.17 39.51
C LEU A 324 25.55 34.45 40.50
N ASP A 325 25.18 34.99 41.66
CA ASP A 325 26.07 35.21 42.80
C ASP A 325 26.35 33.90 43.55
N ILE A 326 27.44 33.21 43.18
CA ILE A 326 28.02 32.08 43.91
C ILE A 326 29.56 32.23 43.92
N ASP A 327 30.07 32.54 45.11
CA ASP A 327 31.44 32.39 45.61
C ASP A 327 32.60 33.10 44.86
N ASP A 328 32.87 34.35 45.27
CA ASP A 328 34.09 35.15 45.01
C ASP A 328 35.36 34.60 45.73
N ASP A 329 35.37 33.30 46.07
CA ASP A 329 36.22 32.69 47.12
C ASP A 329 37.56 32.11 46.59
N PHE A 330 37.96 32.45 45.36
CA PHE A 330 39.21 31.97 44.74
C PHE A 330 40.31 33.03 44.57
N ARG A 331 40.12 34.25 45.12
CA ARG A 331 41.08 35.37 45.00
C ARG A 331 42.09 35.46 46.16
N HIS A 332 43.04 34.51 46.18
CA HIS A 332 44.35 34.58 46.87
C HIS A 332 44.31 34.57 48.44
N PRO A 333 45.44 34.44 49.20
CA PRO A 333 46.87 34.49 48.80
C PRO A 333 47.85 33.45 49.43
N GLN A 334 49.15 33.62 49.08
CA GLN A 334 50.40 33.16 49.75
C GLN A 334 50.98 31.73 49.55
N ALA A 335 52.04 31.66 48.74
CA ALA A 335 53.39 31.20 49.15
C ALA A 335 54.42 31.70 48.10
N GLN A 336 55.15 32.81 48.31
CA GLN A 336 56.41 32.96 49.07
C GLN A 336 57.67 32.56 48.26
N GLN A 337 58.58 33.51 48.05
CA GLN A 337 59.72 33.45 47.12
C GLN A 337 60.93 32.67 47.69
N PRO A 338 61.97 32.43 46.85
CA PRO A 338 63.23 33.13 47.17
C PRO A 338 63.87 33.92 46.01
N GLN A 339 64.60 34.94 46.43
CA GLN A 339 65.32 35.98 45.69
C GLN A 339 66.26 35.51 44.57
N CYS A 340 66.24 36.21 43.42
CA CYS A 340 67.47 36.74 42.84
C CYS A 340 67.24 38.01 41.99
N CYS A 341 68.15 38.98 42.11
CA CYS A 341 68.40 40.13 41.23
C CYS A 341 67.23 40.81 40.47
N ARG A 342 66.71 41.92 41.06
CA ARG A 342 66.55 43.18 40.30
C ARG A 342 66.64 44.41 41.20
N TYR A 343 67.84 44.94 41.33
CA TYR A 343 68.09 46.30 41.83
C TYR A 343 68.09 47.27 40.62
N TYR A 344 67.93 48.57 40.87
CA TYR A 344 67.75 49.63 39.87
C TYR A 344 66.46 49.57 39.03
N ARG A 345 65.47 50.38 39.47
CA ARG A 345 64.77 51.31 38.57
C ARG A 345 64.47 52.61 39.32
N SER A 346 65.29 53.62 39.06
CA SER A 346 65.13 55.00 39.53
C SER A 346 65.76 55.90 38.46
N LEU A 347 65.03 56.92 38.01
CA LEU A 347 65.22 57.57 36.70
C LEU A 347 64.93 56.57 35.54
N ASP A 348 64.22 56.93 34.48
CA ASP A 348 63.93 58.27 33.94
C ASP A 348 62.43 58.60 33.92
N ASP A 349 62.11 59.71 34.58
CA ASP A 349 60.98 60.60 34.28
C ASP A 349 61.52 61.71 33.35
N LEU A 350 60.71 62.15 32.38
CA LEU A 350 61.02 63.17 31.36
C LEU A 350 62.10 62.76 30.32
N HIS A 351 62.03 63.14 29.04
CA HIS A 351 61.14 64.11 28.39
C HIS A 351 60.97 63.84 26.88
N GLU A 352 59.81 64.15 26.30
CA GLU A 352 59.73 64.60 24.90
C GLU A 352 58.65 65.69 24.75
N HIS A 353 59.08 66.92 24.44
CA HIS A 353 58.19 68.02 24.07
C HIS A 353 58.96 69.08 23.26
N TYR A 354 58.24 69.93 22.52
CA TYR A 354 58.77 70.70 21.38
C TYR A 354 58.11 72.09 21.35
N SER A 355 58.76 73.24 21.12
CA SER A 355 60.17 73.70 21.01
C SER A 355 60.08 75.27 21.10
N PRO A 356 60.87 76.18 20.47
CA PRO A 356 62.18 76.15 19.80
C PRO A 356 63.14 77.34 20.16
N SER A 357 64.27 77.44 19.42
CA SER A 357 65.13 78.62 19.22
C SER A 357 66.06 79.11 20.36
N GLY A 358 67.30 79.49 19.99
CA GLY A 358 68.31 80.10 20.89
C GLY A 358 69.76 79.86 20.44
N GLU A 359 70.45 80.94 20.06
CA GLU A 359 71.90 81.03 19.72
C GLU A 359 72.79 80.94 21.00
N GLU A 360 74.11 80.72 21.02
CA GLU A 360 75.14 80.39 20.00
C GLU A 360 76.41 79.79 20.68
N ASN A 361 77.35 79.25 19.88
CA ASN A 361 78.80 79.17 20.11
C ASN A 361 79.41 78.64 21.44
N GLY A 362 80.14 77.51 21.36
CA GLY A 362 81.05 77.04 22.42
C GLY A 362 81.90 75.83 21.99
N ALA A 363 83.06 76.05 21.37
CA ALA A 363 83.88 74.99 20.77
C ALA A 363 84.83 74.30 21.76
N GLY A 364 85.02 72.97 21.62
CA GLY A 364 86.00 72.20 22.39
C GLY A 364 86.15 70.74 21.92
N LEU A 365 87.39 70.32 21.66
CA LEU A 365 87.81 68.93 21.31
C LEU A 365 87.38 67.94 22.44
N ALA A 366 87.21 66.64 22.21
CA ALA A 366 87.92 65.74 21.30
C ALA A 366 87.11 64.47 20.94
N ALA A 367 87.58 63.70 19.96
CA ALA A 367 87.00 62.40 19.60
C ALA A 367 87.64 61.25 20.40
N HIS A 368 86.85 60.22 20.77
CA HIS A 368 87.31 58.82 20.83
C HIS A 368 86.14 57.80 20.92
N SER A 369 86.12 56.86 19.97
CA SER A 369 85.56 55.49 20.07
C SER A 369 84.35 55.16 20.99
N CYS A 370 83.14 55.14 20.43
CA CYS A 370 82.24 53.95 20.38
C CYS A 370 80.93 54.33 19.64
N PHE A 371 80.57 53.62 18.55
CA PHE A 371 79.30 53.86 17.81
C PHE A 371 78.84 52.62 17.02
N GLY A 372 79.11 51.41 17.54
CA GLY A 372 78.71 50.14 16.92
C GLY A 372 77.71 49.32 17.73
N VAL A 373 77.37 49.74 18.95
CA VAL A 373 76.55 48.96 19.89
C VAL A 373 75.08 49.39 19.86
N ASP A 374 74.82 50.70 19.73
CA ASP A 374 73.47 51.26 19.88
C ASP A 374 72.52 50.87 18.74
N TYR A 375 73.04 50.70 17.52
CA TYR A 375 72.25 50.21 16.39
C TYR A 375 71.80 48.75 16.61
N GLU A 376 72.74 47.85 16.87
CA GLU A 376 72.48 46.44 17.21
C GLU A 376 71.53 46.33 18.41
N LEU A 377 71.77 47.08 19.48
CA LEU A 377 70.94 47.10 20.68
C LEU A 377 69.52 47.61 20.39
N SER A 378 69.36 48.62 19.51
CA SER A 378 68.05 49.10 19.07
C SER A 378 67.29 48.09 18.21
N LEU A 379 68.01 47.32 17.38
CA LEU A 379 67.45 46.27 16.53
C LEU A 379 66.97 45.09 17.40
N ILE A 380 67.79 44.66 18.35
CA ILE A 380 67.46 43.62 19.33
C ILE A 380 66.31 44.09 20.24
N LEU A 381 66.29 45.35 20.69
CA LEU A 381 65.14 45.90 21.42
C LEU A 381 63.87 45.95 20.58
N LYS A 382 63.97 46.15 19.27
CA LYS A 382 62.82 46.13 18.35
C LYS A 382 62.29 44.70 18.15
N GLU A 383 63.16 43.71 17.96
CA GLU A 383 62.74 42.31 17.86
C GLU A 383 62.19 41.78 19.19
N ILE A 384 62.84 42.09 20.33
CA ILE A 384 62.31 41.77 21.66
C ILE A 384 60.96 42.46 21.88
N ARG A 385 60.78 43.72 21.43
CA ARG A 385 59.49 44.40 21.53
C ARG A 385 58.43 43.75 20.64
N VAL A 386 58.74 43.37 19.40
CA VAL A 386 57.82 42.60 18.54
C VAL A 386 57.47 41.23 19.14
N ILE A 387 58.44 40.50 19.72
CA ILE A 387 58.19 39.23 20.40
C ILE A 387 57.36 39.45 21.67
N THR A 388 57.61 40.52 22.43
CA THR A 388 56.84 40.87 23.62
C THR A 388 55.42 41.29 23.25
N ASP A 389 55.23 42.08 22.19
CA ASP A 389 53.92 42.51 21.69
C ASP A 389 53.16 41.34 21.05
N GLN A 390 53.84 40.39 20.40
CA GLN A 390 53.23 39.15 19.91
C GLN A 390 52.82 38.27 21.09
N MET A 391 53.69 38.01 22.07
CA MET A 391 53.33 37.25 23.28
C MET A 391 52.20 37.94 24.06
N ARG A 392 52.21 39.27 24.16
CA ARG A 392 51.16 40.06 24.79
C ARG A 392 49.84 39.97 24.01
N LYS A 393 49.87 39.92 22.67
CA LYS A 393 48.68 39.68 21.86
C LYS A 393 48.21 38.23 21.96
N ASP A 394 49.12 37.25 21.97
CA ASP A 394 48.80 35.83 22.17
C ASP A 394 48.16 35.60 23.56
N ASP A 395 48.61 36.33 24.59
CA ASP A 395 48.00 36.37 25.92
C ASP A 395 46.63 37.09 25.90
N GLU A 396 46.49 38.24 25.21
CA GLU A 396 45.20 38.96 25.04
C GLU A 396 44.16 38.12 24.28
N ASP A 397 44.55 37.47 23.18
CA ASP A 397 43.70 36.56 22.40
C ASP A 397 43.37 35.28 23.21
N ALA A 398 44.27 34.82 24.07
CA ALA A 398 44.01 33.74 25.02
C ALA A 398 43.06 34.16 26.15
N ASP A 399 43.12 35.40 26.65
CA ASP A 399 42.15 35.94 27.61
C ASP A 399 40.75 36.07 26.98
N ILE A 400 40.64 36.62 25.77
CA ILE A 400 39.37 36.68 25.03
C ILE A 400 38.82 35.26 24.79
N SER A 401 39.68 34.27 24.52
CA SER A 401 39.27 32.86 24.42
C SER A 401 38.85 32.27 25.79
N ARG A 402 39.51 32.63 26.91
CA ARG A 402 39.07 32.26 28.27
C ARG A 402 37.68 32.82 28.56
N ASP A 403 37.40 34.07 28.21
CA ASP A 403 36.11 34.73 28.47
C ASP A 403 34.97 34.14 27.63
N TRP A 404 35.16 33.87 26.33
CA TRP A 404 34.14 33.18 25.53
C TRP A 404 33.85 31.76 26.05
N LYS A 405 34.87 31.04 26.56
CA LYS A 405 34.68 29.74 27.21
C LYS A 405 33.94 29.84 28.54
N PHE A 406 34.23 30.87 29.34
CA PHE A 406 33.51 31.15 30.58
C PHE A 406 32.04 31.47 30.30
N ALA A 407 31.75 32.34 29.32
CA ALA A 407 30.39 32.63 28.87
C ALA A 407 29.65 31.37 28.40
N ALA A 408 30.30 30.48 27.64
CA ALA A 408 29.73 29.21 27.22
C ALA A 408 29.39 28.30 28.42
N MET A 409 30.23 28.24 29.45
CA MET A 409 29.95 27.49 30.69
C MET A 409 28.80 28.10 31.50
N VAL A 410 28.66 29.42 31.55
CA VAL A 410 27.54 30.10 32.24
C VAL A 410 26.20 29.79 31.55
N VAL A 411 26.15 29.82 30.21
CA VAL A 411 24.95 29.48 29.42
C VAL A 411 24.54 28.02 29.61
N ASP A 412 25.51 27.10 29.68
CA ASP A 412 25.30 25.66 29.93
C ASP A 412 24.61 25.41 31.29
N ARG A 413 25.05 26.13 32.34
CA ARG A 413 24.44 26.07 33.69
C ARG A 413 23.05 26.71 33.74
N LEU A 414 22.84 27.81 33.03
CA LEU A 414 21.53 28.48 32.96
C LEU A 414 20.48 27.60 32.26
N CYS A 415 20.87 26.88 31.20
CA CYS A 415 19.99 25.90 30.54
C CYS A 415 19.55 24.77 31.47
N LEU A 416 20.47 24.22 32.27
CA LEU A 416 20.20 23.15 33.24
C LEU A 416 19.09 23.54 34.25
N ILE A 417 19.14 24.77 34.78
CA ILE A 417 18.14 25.26 35.74
C ILE A 417 16.75 25.38 35.09
N ILE A 418 16.67 25.89 33.86
CA ILE A 418 15.38 26.06 33.16
C ILE A 418 14.71 24.69 32.89
N PHE A 419 15.46 23.71 32.40
CA PHE A 419 14.89 22.40 32.05
C PHE A 419 14.49 21.56 33.28
N THR A 420 15.11 21.76 34.45
CA THR A 420 14.75 21.05 35.70
C THR A 420 13.45 21.54 36.35
N LEU A 421 13.03 22.78 36.12
CA LEU A 421 11.75 23.29 36.64
C LEU A 421 10.54 22.79 35.83
N PHE A 422 10.71 22.65 34.51
CA PHE A 422 9.63 22.25 33.60
C PHE A 422 9.16 20.80 33.78
N THR A 423 10.07 19.88 34.12
CA THR A 423 9.75 18.45 34.37
C THR A 423 8.78 18.25 35.53
N ILE A 424 8.91 19.06 36.60
CA ILE A 424 8.19 18.89 37.86
C ILE A 424 6.71 19.27 37.71
N ILE A 425 6.41 20.36 37.01
CA ILE A 425 5.04 20.88 36.86
C ILE A 425 4.17 19.91 36.04
N ALA A 426 4.74 19.28 35.02
CA ALA A 426 4.02 18.40 34.10
C ALA A 426 3.48 17.11 34.76
N THR A 427 4.10 16.61 35.83
CA THR A 427 3.68 15.34 36.46
C THR A 427 2.50 15.50 37.43
N LEU A 428 2.29 16.70 38.00
CA LEU A 428 1.26 16.92 39.01
C LEU A 428 -0.16 16.94 38.44
N ALA A 429 -0.30 17.23 37.15
CA ALA A 429 -1.58 17.35 36.44
C ALA A 429 -2.18 15.99 36.00
N VAL A 430 -1.78 14.86 36.61
CA VAL A 430 -1.92 13.50 36.03
C VAL A 430 -2.63 12.47 36.94
N LEU A 431 -3.68 12.84 37.71
CA LEU A 431 -4.32 11.93 38.71
C LEU A 431 -5.89 11.98 38.94
N LEU A 432 -6.85 12.30 38.01
CA LEU A 432 -8.20 12.86 38.44
C LEU A 432 -9.66 12.53 37.91
N SER A 433 -10.09 11.82 36.81
CA SER A 433 -11.57 11.82 36.38
C SER A 433 -12.14 10.68 35.46
N ALA A 434 -13.49 10.42 35.44
CA ALA A 434 -14.19 9.40 34.56
C ALA A 434 -15.77 9.53 34.17
N PRO A 435 -16.82 8.77 34.65
CA PRO A 435 -17.67 7.85 33.77
C PRO A 435 -19.22 7.45 33.99
N HIS A 436 -20.01 7.21 32.89
CA HIS A 436 -21.05 6.11 32.56
C HIS A 436 -22.60 6.07 32.99
N ILE A 437 -23.59 5.11 32.72
CA ILE A 437 -23.72 3.57 32.67
C ILE A 437 -25.12 2.87 32.16
N MET A 438 -25.39 1.50 32.33
CA MET A 438 -26.18 0.27 31.71
C MET A 438 -27.77 -0.10 31.68
N GLU A 439 -28.29 -1.12 30.83
CA GLU A 439 -29.41 -2.24 30.91
C GLU A 439 -30.77 -2.30 30.02
N ARG A 440 -31.94 -3.01 30.28
CA ARG A 440 -32.45 -4.47 30.31
C ARG A 440 -34.00 -4.61 30.07
N LEU A 441 -34.60 -5.79 29.72
CA LEU A 441 -36.01 -6.31 30.05
C LEU A 441 -36.73 -7.43 29.20
N VAL A 442 -36.13 -8.14 28.23
CA VAL A 442 -36.81 -8.97 27.16
C VAL A 442 -37.61 -10.24 27.55
N ARG A 443 -37.88 -10.52 28.83
CA ARG A 443 -38.37 -11.83 29.34
C ARG A 443 -39.67 -12.46 28.81
N ASP A 444 -40.70 -11.67 28.55
CA ASP A 444 -42.07 -12.12 28.28
C ASP A 444 -42.21 -13.04 27.06
N LEU A 445 -42.20 -12.54 25.83
CA LEU A 445 -43.00 -13.10 24.72
C LEU A 445 -42.47 -14.37 23.99
N PHE A 446 -42.43 -15.55 24.61
CA PHE A 446 -42.31 -16.87 23.93
C PHE A 446 -43.24 -18.10 24.34
N ARG A 447 -44.58 -18.03 24.67
CA ARG A 447 -45.43 -19.10 25.33
C ARG A 447 -46.08 -20.04 24.33
N GLY A 448 -45.92 -21.35 24.55
CA GLY A 448 -46.52 -22.44 23.76
C GLY A 448 -45.96 -22.54 22.34
N TYR A 449 -45.43 -21.42 21.87
CA TYR A 449 -44.86 -21.17 20.57
C TYR A 449 -43.78 -22.20 20.21
N ASN A 450 -44.12 -23.07 19.27
CA ASN A 450 -43.24 -24.13 18.82
C ASN A 450 -42.66 -23.79 17.46
N LYS A 451 -41.51 -23.12 17.47
CA LYS A 451 -40.74 -22.69 16.28
C LYS A 451 -40.39 -23.77 15.24
N LEU A 452 -40.64 -25.04 15.53
CA LEU A 452 -40.44 -26.16 14.59
C LEU A 452 -41.70 -26.45 13.75
N ILE A 453 -42.84 -25.86 14.08
CA ILE A 453 -44.12 -26.02 13.37
C ILE A 453 -44.36 -24.75 12.54
N ARG A 454 -44.59 -24.91 11.23
CA ARG A 454 -44.97 -23.78 10.36
C ARG A 454 -46.32 -23.19 10.80
N PRO A 455 -46.49 -21.85 10.85
CA PRO A 455 -47.66 -21.22 11.45
C PRO A 455 -48.88 -21.22 10.52
N VAL A 456 -49.51 -22.39 10.37
CA VAL A 456 -50.77 -22.58 9.64
C VAL A 456 -51.83 -23.19 10.55
N GLN A 457 -53.08 -22.76 10.40
CA GLN A 457 -54.20 -23.31 11.18
C GLN A 457 -54.62 -24.70 10.67
N ASN A 458 -54.49 -24.94 9.36
CA ASN A 458 -54.77 -26.24 8.73
C ASN A 458 -53.55 -26.74 7.96
N MET A 459 -53.27 -28.04 8.03
CA MET A 459 -52.13 -28.66 7.31
C MET A 459 -52.21 -28.57 5.78
N THR A 460 -53.39 -28.28 5.21
CA THR A 460 -53.60 -28.04 3.78
C THR A 460 -53.31 -26.60 3.33
N GLN A 461 -53.05 -25.68 4.27
CA GLN A 461 -52.66 -24.31 3.95
C GLN A 461 -51.14 -24.22 3.74
N LYS A 462 -50.70 -23.21 2.98
CA LYS A 462 -49.30 -22.81 2.81
C LYS A 462 -49.05 -21.49 3.55
N VAL A 463 -47.83 -21.30 4.07
CA VAL A 463 -47.40 -20.00 4.60
C VAL A 463 -47.03 -19.11 3.41
N ASP A 464 -47.44 -17.85 3.41
CA ASP A 464 -47.01 -16.88 2.40
C ASP A 464 -45.90 -15.98 2.96
N VAL A 465 -44.77 -15.91 2.27
CA VAL A 465 -43.56 -15.21 2.67
C VAL A 465 -43.25 -14.13 1.64
N ARG A 466 -43.55 -12.88 1.98
CA ARG A 466 -43.14 -11.69 1.23
C ARG A 466 -41.65 -11.46 1.46
N PHE A 467 -40.84 -11.77 0.46
CA PHE A 467 -39.39 -11.61 0.47
C PHE A 467 -38.96 -10.40 -0.36
N GLY A 468 -38.11 -9.56 0.22
CA GLY A 468 -37.40 -8.48 -0.46
C GLY A 468 -35.92 -8.52 -0.12
N LEU A 469 -35.11 -7.85 -0.94
CA LEU A 469 -33.68 -7.69 -0.72
C LEU A 469 -33.33 -6.21 -0.88
N ALA A 470 -32.65 -5.66 0.12
CA ALA A 470 -32.05 -4.33 0.06
C ALA A 470 -30.53 -4.48 -0.05
N PHE A 471 -29.90 -3.81 -1.01
CA PHE A 471 -28.51 -4.02 -1.36
C PHE A 471 -27.66 -2.85 -0.86
N VAL A 472 -26.99 -3.06 0.27
CA VAL A 472 -26.30 -2.00 1.02
C VAL A 472 -24.92 -1.71 0.46
N GLN A 473 -24.15 -2.75 0.07
CA GLN A 473 -22.81 -2.54 -0.47
C GLN A 473 -22.34 -3.71 -1.36
N LEU A 474 -21.77 -3.38 -2.52
CA LEU A 474 -20.94 -4.31 -3.29
C LEU A 474 -19.51 -4.25 -2.75
N ILE A 475 -19.16 -5.21 -1.87
CA ILE A 475 -17.86 -5.23 -1.18
C ILE A 475 -16.74 -5.56 -2.17
N ASN A 476 -16.89 -6.63 -2.95
CA ASN A 476 -15.91 -7.03 -3.96
C ASN A 476 -16.52 -7.96 -5.02
N VAL A 477 -15.97 -7.96 -6.22
CA VAL A 477 -16.18 -9.00 -7.23
C VAL A 477 -14.81 -9.58 -7.55
N ASN A 478 -14.60 -10.85 -7.20
CA ASN A 478 -13.33 -11.54 -7.45
C ASN A 478 -13.45 -12.32 -8.75
N GLU A 479 -12.92 -11.76 -9.83
CA GLU A 479 -13.04 -12.33 -11.18
C GLU A 479 -12.32 -13.66 -11.29
N LYS A 480 -11.14 -13.77 -10.67
CA LYS A 480 -10.31 -14.98 -10.68
C LYS A 480 -11.02 -16.18 -10.05
N ASN A 481 -11.74 -15.96 -8.95
CA ASN A 481 -12.45 -17.01 -8.22
C ASN A 481 -13.94 -17.13 -8.63
N GLN A 482 -14.45 -16.24 -9.48
CA GLN A 482 -15.86 -16.17 -9.92
C GLN A 482 -16.86 -16.03 -8.75
N ILE A 483 -16.56 -15.13 -7.80
CA ILE A 483 -17.37 -14.86 -6.60
C ILE A 483 -17.66 -13.36 -6.48
N MET A 484 -18.94 -13.01 -6.35
CA MET A 484 -19.39 -11.69 -5.89
C MET A 484 -19.62 -11.73 -4.37
N LYS A 485 -19.06 -10.76 -3.65
CA LYS A 485 -19.26 -10.56 -2.21
C LYS A 485 -20.05 -9.27 -1.97
N SER A 486 -21.24 -9.41 -1.39
CA SER A 486 -22.21 -8.32 -1.19
C SER A 486 -22.72 -8.26 0.25
N ASN A 487 -22.84 -7.06 0.80
CA ASN A 487 -23.61 -6.78 2.02
C ASN A 487 -25.05 -6.45 1.61
N VAL A 488 -25.99 -7.28 2.03
CA VAL A 488 -27.42 -7.15 1.72
C VAL A 488 -28.23 -7.30 3.00
N TRP A 489 -29.33 -6.57 3.12
CA TRP A 489 -30.33 -6.82 4.15
C TRP A 489 -31.47 -7.58 3.50
N LEU A 490 -31.72 -8.80 3.95
CA LEU A 490 -32.91 -9.53 3.55
C LEU A 490 -34.11 -8.92 4.27
N ARG A 491 -35.28 -8.85 3.64
CA ARG A 491 -36.53 -8.36 4.25
C ARG A 491 -37.58 -9.44 4.08
N LEU A 492 -37.72 -10.29 5.10
CA LEU A 492 -38.67 -11.40 5.11
C LEU A 492 -39.90 -11.00 5.92
N VAL A 493 -41.09 -11.12 5.34
CA VAL A 493 -42.35 -10.87 6.04
C VAL A 493 -43.32 -12.02 5.85
N TRP A 494 -43.77 -12.62 6.94
CA TRP A 494 -44.79 -13.66 6.96
C TRP A 494 -45.86 -13.34 8.02
N MET A 495 -46.98 -14.08 8.00
CA MET A 495 -47.97 -14.02 9.08
C MET A 495 -47.78 -15.21 10.01
N ASP A 496 -47.87 -14.97 11.32
CA ASP A 496 -47.87 -16.00 12.36
C ASP A 496 -49.02 -15.79 13.34
N TYR A 497 -50.02 -16.66 13.26
CA TYR A 497 -51.23 -16.58 14.09
C TYR A 497 -50.96 -16.91 15.58
N GLN A 498 -49.79 -17.45 15.94
CA GLN A 498 -49.41 -17.74 17.33
C GLN A 498 -48.69 -16.57 17.99
N LEU A 499 -48.38 -15.50 17.25
CA LEU A 499 -47.70 -14.29 17.72
C LEU A 499 -48.61 -13.05 17.60
N MET A 500 -49.94 -13.25 17.68
CA MET A 500 -50.91 -12.16 17.81
C MET A 500 -51.14 -11.84 19.30
N TRP A 501 -51.29 -10.56 19.63
CA TRP A 501 -51.71 -10.07 20.96
C TRP A 501 -52.59 -8.82 20.79
N ASP A 502 -53.29 -8.39 21.84
CA ASP A 502 -53.95 -7.08 21.86
C ASP A 502 -52.99 -6.04 22.48
N GLU A 503 -52.85 -4.87 21.84
CA GLU A 503 -52.04 -3.75 22.35
C GLU A 503 -52.53 -3.29 23.74
N ALA A 504 -53.83 -3.44 24.01
CA ALA A 504 -54.45 -3.06 25.28
C ALA A 504 -53.97 -3.90 26.48
N ASP A 505 -53.72 -5.20 26.28
CA ASP A 505 -53.29 -6.12 27.34
C ASP A 505 -51.79 -5.93 27.68
N TYR A 506 -51.01 -5.48 26.68
CA TYR A 506 -49.56 -5.34 26.73
C TYR A 506 -49.11 -3.87 26.64
N GLY A 507 -49.65 -3.01 27.50
CA GLY A 507 -49.11 -1.68 27.79
C GLY A 507 -49.03 -0.68 26.62
N GLY A 508 -49.61 -0.98 25.46
CA GLY A 508 -49.47 -0.18 24.23
C GLY A 508 -48.36 -0.62 23.28
N ILE A 509 -47.70 -1.78 23.48
CA ILE A 509 -46.65 -2.23 22.55
C ILE A 509 -47.23 -2.68 21.20
N GLY A 510 -47.14 -1.77 20.23
CA GLY A 510 -47.44 -2.00 18.82
C GLY A 510 -46.30 -2.61 17.98
N VAL A 511 -45.09 -2.82 18.52
CA VAL A 511 -44.03 -3.58 17.82
C VAL A 511 -43.02 -4.24 18.77
N LEU A 512 -42.61 -5.47 18.45
CA LEU A 512 -41.89 -6.34 19.37
C LEU A 512 -40.68 -7.03 18.72
N ARG A 513 -39.51 -6.97 19.36
CA ARG A 513 -38.20 -7.28 18.72
C ARG A 513 -37.56 -8.60 19.18
N LEU A 514 -38.08 -9.75 18.77
CA LEU A 514 -37.71 -11.09 19.26
C LEU A 514 -36.53 -11.75 18.51
N PRO A 515 -35.57 -12.44 19.15
CA PRO A 515 -34.53 -13.19 18.44
C PRO A 515 -35.07 -14.27 17.47
N PRO A 516 -34.50 -14.42 16.25
CA PRO A 516 -35.07 -15.23 15.17
C PRO A 516 -34.84 -16.74 15.35
N ASP A 517 -34.06 -17.14 16.35
CA ASP A 517 -33.96 -18.54 16.79
C ASP A 517 -34.96 -18.88 17.90
N LYS A 518 -35.86 -17.96 18.27
CA LYS A 518 -37.01 -18.22 19.14
C LYS A 518 -38.34 -18.36 18.37
N VAL A 519 -38.53 -17.58 17.30
CA VAL A 519 -39.68 -17.73 16.37
C VAL A 519 -39.42 -18.81 15.31
N TRP A 520 -40.49 -19.34 14.69
CA TRP A 520 -40.40 -20.04 13.41
C TRP A 520 -39.96 -19.03 12.37
N LYS A 521 -39.04 -19.41 11.50
CA LYS A 521 -38.62 -18.61 10.34
C LYS A 521 -38.59 -19.50 9.11
N PRO A 522 -38.92 -18.97 7.92
CA PRO A 522 -38.68 -19.68 6.68
C PRO A 522 -37.17 -19.81 6.47
N ASP A 523 -36.74 -20.97 5.99
CA ASP A 523 -35.36 -21.37 5.73
C ASP A 523 -34.86 -20.86 4.36
N ILE A 524 -35.04 -19.56 4.11
CA ILE A 524 -34.66 -18.95 2.83
C ILE A 524 -33.14 -18.84 2.76
N VAL A 525 -32.54 -19.61 1.84
CA VAL A 525 -31.09 -19.69 1.63
C VAL A 525 -30.70 -19.27 0.22
N LEU A 526 -29.46 -18.84 0.05
CA LEU A 526 -28.86 -18.56 -1.25
C LEU A 526 -28.36 -19.89 -1.87
N PHE A 527 -29.01 -20.39 -2.92
CA PHE A 527 -28.63 -21.66 -3.55
C PHE A 527 -27.27 -21.58 -4.25
N ASN A 528 -26.92 -20.45 -4.90
CA ASN A 528 -25.64 -20.26 -5.57
C ASN A 528 -24.55 -19.68 -4.64
N ASN A 529 -24.49 -20.12 -3.39
CA ASN A 529 -23.50 -19.67 -2.41
C ASN A 529 -22.17 -20.43 -2.54
N ALA A 530 -21.05 -19.71 -2.52
CA ALA A 530 -19.70 -20.25 -2.62
C ALA A 530 -18.98 -20.42 -1.26
N ASP A 531 -19.51 -19.85 -0.17
CA ASP A 531 -18.92 -19.94 1.19
C ASP A 531 -19.20 -21.28 1.89
N GLY A 532 -20.10 -22.11 1.34
CA GLY A 532 -20.51 -23.40 1.90
C GLY A 532 -21.39 -23.33 3.16
N ASN A 533 -21.45 -22.17 3.83
CA ASN A 533 -22.39 -21.90 4.93
C ASN A 533 -23.63 -21.17 4.41
N TYR A 534 -24.78 -21.85 4.44
CA TYR A 534 -26.04 -21.36 3.83
C TYR A 534 -26.94 -20.55 4.77
N GLU A 535 -26.74 -20.63 6.09
CA GLU A 535 -27.45 -19.78 7.05
C GLU A 535 -26.84 -18.37 7.12
N VAL A 536 -27.67 -17.35 7.39
CA VAL A 536 -27.17 -16.00 7.68
C VAL A 536 -26.42 -16.03 9.01
N ARG A 537 -25.12 -15.68 8.98
CA ARG A 537 -24.24 -15.70 10.15
C ARG A 537 -24.71 -14.79 11.29
N TYR A 538 -25.23 -13.60 10.95
CA TYR A 538 -25.83 -12.68 11.92
C TYR A 538 -27.36 -12.77 11.88
N LYS A 539 -27.94 -13.05 13.05
CA LYS A 539 -29.36 -13.33 13.21
C LYS A 539 -30.03 -12.18 13.94
N SER A 540 -30.32 -11.10 13.20
CA SER A 540 -30.98 -9.92 13.77
C SER A 540 -32.31 -10.26 14.41
N ASN A 541 -32.71 -9.50 15.42
CA ASN A 541 -34.02 -9.65 16.03
C ASN A 541 -35.13 -9.29 15.02
N VAL A 542 -36.26 -9.97 15.17
CA VAL A 542 -37.45 -9.95 14.31
C VAL A 542 -38.43 -8.94 14.90
N LEU A 543 -38.93 -8.02 14.08
CA LEU A 543 -40.03 -7.14 14.43
C LEU A 543 -41.34 -7.92 14.23
N ILE A 544 -42.15 -8.05 15.27
CA ILE A 544 -43.50 -8.61 15.17
C ILE A 544 -44.48 -7.51 15.53
N TYR A 545 -45.61 -7.51 14.86
CA TYR A 545 -46.73 -6.60 15.08
C TYR A 545 -47.92 -7.37 15.71
N PRO A 546 -48.79 -6.71 16.50
CA PRO A 546 -49.89 -7.36 17.22
C PRO A 546 -50.88 -8.13 16.33
N ASN A 547 -50.99 -7.75 15.06
CA ASN A 547 -51.75 -8.45 14.02
C ASN A 547 -51.13 -9.81 13.60
N GLY A 548 -50.00 -10.22 14.17
CA GLY A 548 -49.26 -11.42 13.80
C GLY A 548 -48.39 -11.26 12.55
N GLU A 549 -48.15 -10.04 12.05
CA GLU A 549 -47.20 -9.79 10.97
C GLU A 549 -45.77 -9.83 11.51
N VAL A 550 -44.94 -10.68 10.91
CA VAL A 550 -43.58 -11.00 11.38
C VAL A 550 -42.57 -10.55 10.34
N LEU A 551 -41.85 -9.46 10.63
CA LEU A 551 -40.85 -8.79 9.81
C LEU A 551 -39.43 -9.09 10.32
N TRP A 552 -38.68 -9.92 9.60
CA TRP A 552 -37.28 -10.21 9.88
C TRP A 552 -36.37 -9.49 8.88
N VAL A 553 -35.40 -8.72 9.37
CA VAL A 553 -34.47 -7.94 8.54
C VAL A 553 -32.99 -8.25 8.83
N PRO A 554 -32.51 -9.49 8.55
CA PRO A 554 -31.14 -9.87 8.85
C PRO A 554 -30.14 -9.27 7.85
N PRO A 555 -29.08 -8.58 8.31
CA PRO A 555 -27.94 -8.25 7.48
C PRO A 555 -27.10 -9.50 7.17
N ALA A 556 -26.83 -9.71 5.88
CA ALA A 556 -26.14 -10.88 5.36
C ALA A 556 -24.98 -10.45 4.44
N ILE A 557 -23.78 -10.99 4.70
CA ILE A 557 -22.65 -10.89 3.79
C ILE A 557 -22.57 -12.20 3.00
N TYR A 558 -23.14 -12.21 1.80
CA TYR A 558 -23.13 -13.37 0.92
C TYR A 558 -21.91 -13.40 0.01
N GLN A 559 -21.51 -14.61 -0.37
CA GLN A 559 -20.52 -14.90 -1.41
C GLN A 559 -21.19 -15.70 -2.52
N SER A 560 -22.01 -15.04 -3.34
CA SER A 560 -22.66 -15.67 -4.50
C SER A 560 -21.63 -16.01 -5.58
N SER A 561 -21.68 -17.23 -6.11
CA SER A 561 -20.97 -17.57 -7.33
C SER A 561 -21.54 -16.78 -8.51
N CYS A 562 -20.66 -16.18 -9.31
CA CYS A 562 -21.00 -15.33 -10.44
C CYS A 562 -20.02 -15.59 -11.59
N THR A 563 -20.54 -16.11 -12.70
CA THR A 563 -19.75 -16.39 -13.92
C THR A 563 -19.41 -15.09 -14.64
N ILE A 564 -18.16 -14.66 -14.52
CA ILE A 564 -17.65 -13.42 -15.10
C ILE A 564 -17.29 -13.62 -16.58
N ASP A 565 -17.91 -12.85 -17.48
CA ASP A 565 -17.50 -12.77 -18.88
C ASP A 565 -16.38 -11.75 -19.05
N VAL A 566 -15.19 -12.23 -19.39
CA VAL A 566 -13.99 -11.41 -19.57
C VAL A 566 -13.81 -10.89 -21.01
N THR A 567 -14.74 -11.19 -21.93
CA THR A 567 -14.63 -10.89 -23.37
C THR A 567 -14.24 -9.43 -23.66
N TYR A 568 -14.86 -8.47 -22.97
CA TYR A 568 -14.66 -7.03 -23.20
C TYR A 568 -13.82 -6.32 -22.12
N PHE A 569 -13.17 -7.05 -21.21
CA PHE A 569 -12.39 -6.47 -20.11
C PHE A 569 -11.32 -5.46 -20.61
N PRO A 570 -11.21 -4.25 -20.01
CA PRO A 570 -11.87 -3.78 -18.79
C PRO A 570 -13.16 -2.97 -19.01
N PHE A 571 -13.73 -2.98 -20.22
CA PHE A 571 -15.01 -2.32 -20.55
C PHE A 571 -16.20 -3.28 -20.35
N ASP A 572 -16.08 -4.17 -19.37
CA ASP A 572 -17.00 -5.27 -19.13
C ASP A 572 -18.23 -4.88 -18.28
N GLN A 573 -19.36 -5.48 -18.65
CA GLN A 573 -20.62 -5.46 -17.91
C GLN A 573 -20.89 -6.89 -17.46
N GLN A 574 -21.10 -7.08 -16.16
CA GLN A 574 -21.31 -8.40 -15.55
C GLN A 574 -22.76 -8.52 -15.07
N THR A 575 -23.31 -9.74 -15.16
CA THR A 575 -24.65 -10.07 -14.64
C THR A 575 -24.49 -11.14 -13.57
N CYS A 576 -24.45 -10.73 -12.30
CA CYS A 576 -24.39 -11.67 -11.18
C CYS A 576 -25.81 -11.99 -10.71
N ILE A 577 -26.11 -13.28 -10.54
CA ILE A 577 -27.40 -13.74 -10.00
C ILE A 577 -27.29 -14.08 -8.51
N MET A 578 -28.37 -13.86 -7.78
CA MET A 578 -28.57 -14.37 -6.43
C MET A 578 -29.91 -15.12 -6.38
N LYS A 579 -29.85 -16.45 -6.34
CA LYS A 579 -31.00 -17.35 -6.35
C LYS A 579 -31.38 -17.72 -4.91
N PHE A 580 -32.50 -17.21 -4.41
CA PHE A 580 -33.03 -17.49 -3.06
C PHE A 580 -34.24 -18.42 -3.10
N GLY A 581 -34.28 -19.40 -2.21
CA GLY A 581 -35.42 -20.30 -2.03
C GLY A 581 -35.41 -21.00 -0.67
N SER A 582 -36.49 -21.68 -0.32
CA SER A 582 -36.51 -22.61 0.81
C SER A 582 -35.69 -23.86 0.48
N TRP A 583 -34.97 -24.41 1.45
CA TRP A 583 -34.20 -25.65 1.27
C TRP A 583 -35.00 -26.91 1.64
N THR A 584 -36.01 -26.77 2.51
CA THR A 584 -36.74 -27.91 3.12
C THR A 584 -38.25 -27.91 2.87
N PHE A 585 -38.84 -26.79 2.46
CA PHE A 585 -40.27 -26.68 2.13
C PHE A 585 -40.48 -26.50 0.62
N ASN A 586 -41.50 -27.17 0.09
CA ASN A 586 -41.92 -27.02 -1.31
C ASN A 586 -42.89 -25.84 -1.47
N GLY A 587 -43.16 -25.40 -2.71
CA GLY A 587 -44.13 -24.33 -3.03
C GLY A 587 -45.56 -24.61 -2.54
N ASP A 588 -45.90 -25.89 -2.39
CA ASP A 588 -47.14 -26.39 -1.77
C ASP A 588 -47.24 -26.13 -0.24
N GLN A 589 -46.13 -25.79 0.42
CA GLN A 589 -46.01 -25.63 1.88
C GLN A 589 -45.59 -24.22 2.30
N VAL A 590 -44.68 -23.60 1.56
CA VAL A 590 -44.22 -22.22 1.72
C VAL A 590 -44.24 -21.55 0.35
N SER A 591 -45.03 -20.50 0.24
CA SER A 591 -45.18 -19.65 -0.94
C SER A 591 -44.23 -18.48 -0.84
N LEU A 592 -43.47 -18.20 -1.91
CA LEU A 592 -42.63 -17.01 -2.00
C LEU A 592 -43.35 -15.93 -2.83
N ALA A 593 -43.39 -14.71 -2.29
CA ALA A 593 -43.92 -13.52 -2.96
C ALA A 593 -42.92 -12.38 -2.88
N LEU A 594 -42.95 -11.45 -3.84
CA LEU A 594 -42.08 -10.26 -3.80
C LEU A 594 -42.63 -9.21 -2.82
N TYR A 595 -41.78 -8.70 -1.93
CA TYR A 595 -42.17 -7.68 -0.96
C TYR A 595 -42.73 -6.42 -1.64
N ASN A 596 -43.96 -6.03 -1.25
CA ASN A 596 -44.75 -4.95 -1.85
C ASN A 596 -44.92 -5.05 -3.38
N ASN A 597 -44.86 -6.26 -3.96
CA ASN A 597 -44.89 -6.52 -5.41
C ASN A 597 -43.82 -5.75 -6.21
N LYS A 598 -42.66 -5.44 -5.59
CA LYS A 598 -41.54 -4.80 -6.28
C LYS A 598 -40.70 -5.82 -7.03
N ASN A 599 -40.64 -5.71 -8.35
CA ASN A 599 -39.85 -6.58 -9.22
C ASN A 599 -38.37 -6.13 -9.33
N PHE A 600 -37.81 -5.57 -8.25
CA PHE A 600 -36.43 -5.06 -8.21
C PHE A 600 -35.89 -4.99 -6.77
N VAL A 601 -34.56 -4.91 -6.65
CA VAL A 601 -33.82 -4.75 -5.39
C VAL A 601 -33.94 -3.33 -4.85
N ASP A 602 -34.11 -3.19 -3.54
CA ASP A 602 -34.16 -1.90 -2.85
C ASP A 602 -32.75 -1.30 -2.73
N LEU A 603 -32.53 -0.10 -3.31
CA LEU A 603 -31.24 0.60 -3.32
C LEU A 603 -31.23 1.86 -2.43
N SER A 604 -32.22 2.01 -1.54
CA SER A 604 -32.39 3.17 -0.65
C SER A 604 -31.14 3.55 0.14
N ASP A 605 -30.39 2.55 0.59
CA ASP A 605 -29.25 2.64 1.50
C ASP A 605 -27.95 2.14 0.83
N TYR A 606 -27.87 2.19 -0.50
CA TYR A 606 -26.72 1.68 -1.26
C TYR A 606 -25.50 2.61 -1.18
N TRP A 607 -24.41 2.10 -0.61
CA TRP A 607 -23.10 2.73 -0.61
C TRP A 607 -22.34 2.41 -1.90
N LYS A 608 -22.16 3.43 -2.75
CA LYS A 608 -21.49 3.34 -4.06
C LYS A 608 -20.12 2.66 -3.95
N SER A 609 -19.87 1.66 -4.79
CA SER A 609 -18.57 1.00 -4.86
C SER A 609 -17.52 1.84 -5.61
N GLY A 610 -16.25 1.75 -5.19
CA GLY A 610 -15.13 2.43 -5.85
C GLY A 610 -14.68 1.81 -7.17
N THR A 611 -15.08 0.57 -7.46
CA THR A 611 -14.61 -0.22 -8.62
C THR A 611 -15.72 -0.61 -9.62
N TRP A 612 -16.98 -0.56 -9.19
CA TRP A 612 -18.15 -0.93 -9.99
C TRP A 612 -19.28 0.08 -9.83
N ASP A 613 -20.10 0.22 -10.87
CA ASP A 613 -21.41 0.88 -10.85
C ASP A 613 -22.51 -0.17 -11.08
N ILE A 614 -23.69 0.02 -10.48
CA ILE A 614 -24.89 -0.79 -10.67
C ILE A 614 -25.75 -0.12 -11.74
N ILE A 615 -26.11 -0.87 -12.79
CA ILE A 615 -26.97 -0.41 -13.89
C ILE A 615 -28.44 -0.63 -13.55
N GLU A 616 -28.80 -1.88 -13.29
CA GLU A 616 -30.17 -2.31 -13.01
C GLU A 616 -30.17 -3.57 -12.14
N VAL A 617 -31.27 -3.76 -11.40
CA VAL A 617 -31.38 -4.80 -10.36
C VAL A 617 -32.75 -5.50 -10.34
N PRO A 618 -33.22 -6.10 -11.46
CA PRO A 618 -34.53 -6.74 -11.51
C PRO A 618 -34.61 -8.05 -10.71
N ALA A 619 -35.81 -8.34 -10.21
CA ALA A 619 -36.13 -9.53 -9.42
C ALA A 619 -37.28 -10.31 -10.06
N TYR A 620 -37.13 -11.63 -10.16
CA TYR A 620 -38.12 -12.53 -10.77
C TYR A 620 -38.46 -13.68 -9.83
N LEU A 621 -39.75 -13.97 -9.68
CA LEU A 621 -40.27 -15.19 -9.03
C LEU A 621 -40.39 -16.29 -10.09
N ASN A 622 -39.66 -17.38 -9.90
CA ASN A 622 -39.72 -18.58 -10.75
C ASN A 622 -40.58 -19.65 -10.07
N ILE A 623 -41.41 -20.33 -10.86
CA ILE A 623 -42.29 -21.43 -10.41
C ILE A 623 -42.15 -22.59 -11.40
N TYR A 624 -41.76 -23.76 -10.93
CA TYR A 624 -41.53 -24.95 -11.78
C TYR A 624 -42.65 -25.98 -11.60
N GLU A 625 -43.77 -25.78 -12.31
CA GLU A 625 -44.96 -26.65 -12.24
C GLU A 625 -44.79 -28.05 -12.90
N GLY A 626 -43.60 -28.38 -13.40
CA GLY A 626 -43.33 -29.62 -14.15
C GLY A 626 -42.97 -30.84 -13.30
N ASN A 627 -42.55 -30.65 -12.05
CA ASN A 627 -42.27 -31.72 -11.10
C ASN A 627 -43.26 -31.63 -9.93
N HIS A 628 -43.67 -32.78 -9.39
CA HIS A 628 -44.29 -32.84 -8.07
C HIS A 628 -43.24 -33.33 -7.06
N PRO A 629 -43.01 -32.62 -5.92
CA PRO A 629 -43.67 -31.39 -5.48
C PRO A 629 -43.16 -30.13 -6.21
N THR A 630 -43.92 -29.03 -6.12
CA THR A 630 -43.59 -27.78 -6.84
C THR A 630 -42.38 -27.05 -6.23
N GLU A 631 -41.44 -26.60 -7.07
CA GLU A 631 -40.30 -25.77 -6.65
C GLU A 631 -40.56 -24.29 -6.98
N THR A 632 -40.24 -23.39 -6.05
CA THR A 632 -40.36 -21.94 -6.20
C THR A 632 -39.12 -21.23 -5.70
N ASP A 633 -38.58 -20.29 -6.47
CA ASP A 633 -37.45 -19.44 -6.08
C ASP A 633 -37.63 -17.99 -6.49
N ILE A 634 -36.91 -17.08 -5.84
CA ILE A 634 -36.76 -15.70 -6.29
C ILE A 634 -35.30 -15.50 -6.71
N THR A 635 -35.11 -15.19 -7.98
CA THR A 635 -33.79 -14.85 -8.54
C THR A 635 -33.68 -13.34 -8.75
N PHE A 636 -32.70 -12.74 -8.08
CA PHE A 636 -32.29 -11.36 -8.30
C PHE A 636 -31.14 -11.32 -9.30
N TYR A 637 -31.21 -10.42 -10.27
CA TYR A 637 -30.12 -10.14 -11.21
C TYR A 637 -29.50 -8.81 -10.82
N ILE A 638 -28.19 -8.80 -10.57
CA ILE A 638 -27.42 -7.61 -10.22
C ILE A 638 -26.51 -7.32 -11.41
N ILE A 639 -26.89 -6.33 -12.22
CA ILE A 639 -26.19 -5.99 -13.47
C ILE A 639 -25.28 -4.79 -13.20
N ILE A 640 -23.98 -5.00 -13.37
CA ILE A 640 -22.92 -4.06 -12.96
C ILE A 640 -21.94 -3.74 -14.08
N ARG A 641 -21.37 -2.54 -14.07
CA ARG A 641 -20.37 -2.07 -15.03
C ARG A 641 -19.07 -1.67 -14.32
N ARG A 642 -17.91 -1.99 -14.91
CA ARG A 642 -16.61 -1.69 -14.30
C ARG A 642 -16.24 -0.21 -14.42
N LYS A 643 -15.63 0.37 -13.37
CA LYS A 643 -14.95 1.66 -13.43
C LYS A 643 -13.59 1.51 -14.13
N THR A 644 -13.58 1.81 -15.42
CA THR A 644 -12.48 1.47 -16.34
C THR A 644 -11.20 2.28 -16.14
N LEU A 645 -11.28 3.45 -15.49
CA LEU A 645 -10.21 4.45 -15.38
C LEU A 645 -8.88 3.86 -14.89
N PHE A 646 -8.91 3.06 -13.81
CA PHE A 646 -7.71 2.43 -13.24
C PHE A 646 -6.96 1.57 -14.27
N TYR A 647 -7.68 0.71 -14.99
CA TYR A 647 -7.10 -0.16 -16.02
C TYR A 647 -6.74 0.61 -17.30
N THR A 648 -7.49 1.66 -17.62
CA THR A 648 -7.20 2.53 -18.76
C THR A 648 -5.86 3.25 -18.59
N VAL A 649 -5.61 3.81 -17.40
CA VAL A 649 -4.35 4.51 -17.08
C VAL A 649 -3.18 3.54 -16.85
N ASN A 650 -3.39 2.45 -16.10
CA ASN A 650 -2.29 1.57 -15.66
C ASN A 650 -1.99 0.39 -16.61
N LEU A 651 -2.86 0.10 -17.58
CA LEU A 651 -2.75 -1.09 -18.44
C LEU A 651 -2.95 -0.77 -19.93
N ILE A 652 -4.03 -0.08 -20.31
CA ILE A 652 -4.27 0.27 -21.72
C ILE A 652 -3.27 1.32 -22.21
N LEU A 653 -3.13 2.46 -21.51
CA LEU A 653 -2.24 3.55 -21.91
C LEU A 653 -0.77 3.10 -22.10
N PRO A 654 -0.14 2.35 -21.16
CA PRO A 654 1.22 1.84 -21.36
C PRO A 654 1.32 0.87 -22.55
N THR A 655 0.36 -0.04 -22.72
CA THR A 655 0.43 -1.05 -23.80
C THR A 655 0.21 -0.43 -25.18
N VAL A 656 -0.66 0.57 -25.30
CA VAL A 656 -0.83 1.37 -26.52
C VAL A 656 0.46 2.16 -26.83
N LEU A 657 1.07 2.83 -25.85
CA LEU A 657 2.34 3.53 -26.05
C LEU A 657 3.45 2.57 -26.50
N ILE A 658 3.57 1.40 -25.87
CA ILE A 658 4.54 0.36 -26.26
C ILE A 658 4.28 -0.14 -27.70
N SER A 659 3.02 -0.28 -28.13
CA SER A 659 2.70 -0.66 -29.51
C SER A 659 3.20 0.37 -30.54
N PHE A 660 3.19 1.66 -30.21
CA PHE A 660 3.76 2.71 -31.06
C PHE A 660 5.30 2.72 -31.01
N LEU A 661 5.92 2.39 -29.87
CA LEU A 661 7.37 2.18 -29.79
C LEU A 661 7.84 1.05 -30.73
N CYS A 662 7.06 -0.03 -30.91
CA CYS A 662 7.35 -1.08 -31.90
C CYS A 662 7.52 -0.53 -33.33
N VAL A 663 6.72 0.47 -33.71
CA VAL A 663 6.77 1.08 -35.06
C VAL A 663 7.98 1.99 -35.20
N LEU A 664 8.36 2.70 -34.13
CA LEU A 664 9.54 3.58 -34.11
C LEU A 664 10.87 2.81 -34.25
N VAL A 665 10.90 1.49 -34.02
CA VAL A 665 12.06 0.65 -34.34
C VAL A 665 12.43 0.77 -35.84
N PHE A 666 11.46 0.90 -36.74
CA PHE A 666 11.68 1.12 -38.19
C PHE A 666 12.05 2.58 -38.54
N TYR A 667 12.05 3.50 -37.57
CA TYR A 667 12.58 4.85 -37.76
C TYR A 667 14.08 4.94 -37.48
N LEU A 668 14.59 4.09 -36.57
CA LEU A 668 15.99 4.08 -36.11
C LEU A 668 16.94 3.52 -37.19
N PRO A 669 18.01 4.23 -37.57
CA PRO A 669 18.95 3.75 -38.59
C PRO A 669 19.72 2.51 -38.11
N ALA A 670 19.89 1.52 -39.01
CA ALA A 670 20.59 0.27 -38.71
C ALA A 670 22.09 0.43 -38.34
N GLU A 671 22.67 1.62 -38.58
CA GLU A 671 24.05 1.95 -38.20
C GLU A 671 24.21 2.30 -36.71
N ALA A 672 23.10 2.57 -36.00
CA ALA A 672 23.12 2.94 -34.57
C ALA A 672 23.23 1.74 -33.61
N GLY A 673 23.23 0.50 -34.10
CA GLY A 673 23.31 -0.73 -33.28
C GLY A 673 22.01 -1.10 -32.55
N GLU A 674 21.42 -0.16 -31.82
CA GLU A 674 20.35 -0.40 -30.82
C GLU A 674 18.99 -0.87 -31.36
N LYS A 675 18.84 -1.05 -32.67
CA LYS A 675 17.58 -1.44 -33.33
C LYS A 675 17.06 -2.80 -32.84
N VAL A 676 17.97 -3.75 -32.57
CA VAL A 676 17.62 -5.07 -32.02
C VAL A 676 17.38 -5.00 -30.51
N THR A 677 18.22 -4.26 -29.78
CA THR A 677 18.09 -4.03 -28.33
C THR A 677 16.71 -3.51 -27.98
N LEU A 678 16.26 -2.46 -28.67
CA LEU A 678 14.95 -1.83 -28.46
C LEU A 678 13.79 -2.82 -28.70
N GLY A 679 13.83 -3.58 -29.80
CA GLY A 679 12.79 -4.58 -30.10
C GLY A 679 12.69 -5.69 -29.06
N ILE A 680 13.83 -6.19 -28.55
CA ILE A 680 13.88 -7.21 -27.50
C ILE A 680 13.41 -6.65 -26.15
N SER A 681 13.82 -5.43 -25.78
CA SER A 681 13.33 -4.78 -24.55
C SER A 681 11.82 -4.58 -24.55
N ILE A 682 11.25 -4.19 -25.70
CA ILE A 682 9.80 -4.12 -25.91
C ILE A 682 9.15 -5.50 -25.80
N LEU A 683 9.75 -6.55 -26.37
CA LEU A 683 9.22 -7.92 -26.27
C LEU A 683 9.15 -8.40 -24.82
N LEU A 684 10.19 -8.16 -24.03
CA LEU A 684 10.24 -8.49 -22.61
C LEU A 684 9.16 -7.73 -21.81
N SER A 685 8.99 -6.43 -22.10
CA SER A 685 7.94 -5.62 -21.48
C SER A 685 6.53 -6.16 -21.77
N LEU A 686 6.24 -6.51 -23.03
CA LEU A 686 4.96 -7.12 -23.43
C LEU A 686 4.70 -8.46 -22.72
N VAL A 687 5.73 -9.29 -22.51
CA VAL A 687 5.61 -10.54 -21.72
C VAL A 687 5.28 -10.24 -20.26
N VAL A 688 5.87 -9.21 -19.64
CA VAL A 688 5.53 -8.80 -18.26
C VAL A 688 4.08 -8.33 -18.16
N PHE A 689 3.58 -7.54 -19.11
CA PHE A 689 2.16 -7.14 -19.14
C PHE A 689 1.21 -8.33 -19.38
N LEU A 690 1.59 -9.29 -20.23
CA LEU A 690 0.81 -10.52 -20.43
C LEU A 690 0.72 -11.37 -19.15
N LEU A 691 1.83 -11.51 -18.42
CA LEU A 691 1.88 -12.22 -17.13
C LEU A 691 1.09 -11.48 -16.02
N LEU A 692 1.01 -10.15 -16.08
CA LEU A 692 0.16 -9.37 -15.18
C LEU A 692 -1.34 -9.65 -15.46
N VAL A 693 -1.76 -9.62 -16.73
CA VAL A 693 -3.14 -9.94 -17.12
C VAL A 693 -3.53 -11.36 -16.70
N SER A 694 -2.66 -12.35 -16.87
CA SER A 694 -2.93 -13.74 -16.45
C SER A 694 -2.99 -13.96 -14.93
N LYS A 695 -2.60 -12.97 -14.11
CA LYS A 695 -2.75 -13.01 -12.64
C LYS A 695 -4.06 -12.38 -12.16
N ILE A 696 -4.59 -11.43 -12.94
CA ILE A 696 -5.82 -10.69 -12.63
C ILE A 696 -7.05 -11.49 -13.08
N LEU A 697 -7.03 -12.02 -14.29
CA LEU A 697 -8.18 -12.70 -14.89
C LEU A 697 -8.26 -14.19 -14.52
N PRO A 698 -9.46 -14.79 -14.48
CA PRO A 698 -9.64 -16.23 -14.28
C PRO A 698 -9.03 -17.05 -15.43
N PRO A 699 -8.58 -18.29 -15.17
CA PRO A 699 -8.05 -19.20 -16.20
C PRO A 699 -9.17 -19.85 -17.03
N THR A 700 -10.00 -19.05 -17.70
CA THR A 700 -11.09 -19.53 -18.57
C THR A 700 -10.61 -19.76 -20.00
N SER A 701 -10.94 -20.92 -20.58
CA SER A 701 -10.62 -21.28 -21.97
C SER A 701 -11.74 -20.96 -22.97
N LEU A 702 -12.90 -20.48 -22.52
CA LEU A 702 -14.09 -20.26 -23.35
C LEU A 702 -13.94 -19.08 -24.33
N VAL A 703 -13.35 -17.98 -23.87
CA VAL A 703 -13.21 -16.71 -24.61
C VAL A 703 -11.88 -16.06 -24.28
N LEU A 704 -11.28 -15.38 -25.26
CA LEU A 704 -10.09 -14.55 -25.04
C LEU A 704 -10.51 -13.09 -24.77
N PRO A 705 -10.08 -12.47 -23.65
CA PRO A 705 -10.33 -11.06 -23.35
C PRO A 705 -9.83 -10.13 -24.46
N LEU A 706 -10.51 -8.99 -24.65
CA LEU A 706 -10.14 -7.96 -25.62
C LEU A 706 -8.69 -7.48 -25.45
N ILE A 707 -8.28 -7.22 -24.21
CA ILE A 707 -6.89 -6.86 -23.88
C ILE A 707 -5.89 -8.00 -24.16
N ALA A 708 -6.30 -9.26 -24.01
CA ALA A 708 -5.45 -10.42 -24.30
C ALA A 708 -5.29 -10.61 -25.82
N LYS A 709 -6.36 -10.40 -26.61
CA LYS A 709 -6.29 -10.32 -28.07
C LYS A 709 -5.34 -9.20 -28.51
N TYR A 710 -5.43 -8.02 -27.89
CA TYR A 710 -4.56 -6.87 -28.18
C TYR A 710 -3.08 -7.11 -27.85
N LEU A 711 -2.79 -7.67 -26.66
CA LEU A 711 -1.43 -8.02 -26.26
C LEU A 711 -0.84 -9.13 -27.13
N LEU A 712 -1.64 -10.15 -27.49
CA LEU A 712 -1.20 -11.22 -28.39
C LEU A 712 -0.91 -10.70 -29.80
N PHE A 713 -1.78 -9.84 -30.35
CA PHE A 713 -1.54 -9.14 -31.62
C PHE A 713 -0.24 -8.32 -31.55
N THR A 714 -0.06 -7.52 -30.51
CA THR A 714 1.14 -6.68 -30.34
C THR A 714 2.42 -7.52 -30.17
N PHE A 715 2.33 -8.65 -29.46
CA PHE A 715 3.42 -9.62 -29.31
C PHE A 715 3.81 -10.28 -30.64
N ILE A 716 2.84 -10.72 -31.43
CA ILE A 716 3.06 -11.28 -32.78
C ILE A 716 3.68 -10.21 -33.68
N MET A 717 3.11 -9.00 -33.71
CA MET A 717 3.62 -7.89 -34.51
C MET A 717 5.05 -7.48 -34.11
N ASN A 718 5.38 -7.44 -32.82
CA ASN A 718 6.75 -7.17 -32.38
C ASN A 718 7.71 -8.33 -32.74
N THR A 719 7.26 -9.59 -32.65
CA THR A 719 8.07 -10.75 -33.05
C THR A 719 8.38 -10.72 -34.55
N VAL A 720 7.38 -10.43 -35.40
CA VAL A 720 7.60 -10.24 -36.85
C VAL A 720 8.47 -9.01 -37.12
N SER A 721 8.31 -7.92 -36.36
CA SER A 721 9.18 -6.73 -36.45
C SER A 721 10.64 -7.09 -36.20
N ILE A 722 10.95 -7.81 -35.11
CA ILE A 722 12.32 -8.26 -34.79
C ILE A 722 12.90 -9.11 -35.94
N LEU A 723 12.13 -10.09 -36.46
CA LEU A 723 12.57 -10.91 -37.61
C LEU A 723 12.86 -10.05 -38.86
N VAL A 724 12.00 -9.08 -39.16
CA VAL A 724 12.19 -8.16 -40.30
C VAL A 724 13.38 -7.22 -40.08
N THR A 725 13.62 -6.72 -38.87
CA THR A 725 14.80 -5.87 -38.58
C THR A 725 16.11 -6.65 -38.70
N VAL A 726 16.15 -7.94 -38.30
CA VAL A 726 17.32 -8.81 -38.54
C VAL A 726 17.59 -8.98 -40.04
N ILE A 727 16.55 -9.09 -40.87
CA ILE A 727 16.69 -9.15 -42.34
C ILE A 727 17.20 -7.80 -42.90
N ILE A 728 16.66 -6.67 -42.43
CA ILE A 728 17.10 -5.32 -42.83
C ILE A 728 18.57 -5.09 -42.45
N ILE A 729 18.97 -5.48 -41.24
CA ILE A 729 20.36 -5.41 -40.78
C ILE A 729 21.27 -6.30 -41.64
N ASN A 730 20.86 -7.54 -41.92
CA ASN A 730 21.59 -8.43 -42.82
C ASN A 730 21.79 -7.80 -44.21
N TRP A 731 20.80 -7.09 -44.76
CA TRP A 731 20.92 -6.40 -46.05
C TRP A 731 21.76 -5.13 -45.97
N ASN A 732 21.67 -4.35 -44.88
CA ASN A 732 22.45 -3.13 -44.64
C ASN A 732 23.97 -3.41 -44.59
N PHE A 733 24.36 -4.58 -44.06
CA PHE A 733 25.75 -5.01 -43.98
C PHE A 733 26.21 -5.89 -45.17
N ARG A 734 25.44 -5.98 -46.27
CA ARG A 734 25.90 -6.63 -47.51
C ARG A 734 26.95 -5.78 -48.23
N GLY A 735 28.03 -6.42 -48.63
CA GLY A 735 29.07 -5.85 -49.48
C GLY A 735 29.26 -6.67 -50.76
N PRO A 736 29.82 -6.08 -51.83
CA PRO A 736 30.01 -6.76 -53.11
C PRO A 736 30.98 -7.95 -53.05
N ARG A 737 31.80 -8.07 -51.99
CA ARG A 737 32.63 -9.27 -51.71
C ARG A 737 31.80 -10.49 -51.31
N THR A 738 30.62 -10.31 -50.68
CA THR A 738 29.78 -11.44 -50.22
C THR A 738 28.53 -11.63 -51.08
N HIS A 739 27.91 -10.56 -51.59
CA HIS A 739 26.66 -10.62 -52.35
C HIS A 739 26.68 -9.69 -53.58
N ARG A 740 26.47 -10.26 -54.78
CA ARG A 740 26.18 -9.48 -55.99
C ARG A 740 24.70 -9.09 -56.01
N MET A 741 24.39 -7.82 -56.30
CA MET A 741 23.01 -7.32 -56.32
C MET A 741 22.30 -7.72 -57.63
N PRO A 742 21.15 -8.44 -57.59
CA PRO A 742 20.38 -8.79 -58.78
C PRO A 742 19.78 -7.56 -59.48
N LEU A 743 19.64 -7.64 -60.81
CA LEU A 743 19.06 -6.57 -61.63
C LEU A 743 17.62 -6.23 -61.24
N TRP A 744 16.83 -7.21 -60.77
CA TRP A 744 15.47 -6.97 -60.30
C TRP A 744 15.43 -6.18 -58.98
N ILE A 745 16.33 -6.46 -58.03
CA ILE A 745 16.48 -5.66 -56.79
C ILE A 745 16.83 -4.22 -57.15
N ARG A 746 17.77 -4.04 -58.09
CA ARG A 746 18.18 -2.72 -58.58
C ARG A 746 17.00 -1.92 -59.15
N SER A 747 16.13 -2.55 -59.93
CA SER A 747 14.96 -1.87 -60.51
C SER A 747 13.88 -1.56 -59.47
N VAL A 748 13.50 -2.55 -58.66
CA VAL A 748 12.40 -2.43 -57.68
C VAL A 748 12.75 -1.45 -56.55
N PHE A 749 13.92 -1.60 -55.93
CA PHE A 749 14.25 -0.87 -54.70
C PHE A 749 15.05 0.44 -54.91
N LEU A 750 15.66 0.68 -56.07
CA LEU A 750 16.32 1.98 -56.36
C LEU A 750 15.47 2.93 -57.22
N HIS A 751 14.47 2.44 -57.95
CA HIS A 751 13.66 3.27 -58.86
C HIS A 751 12.17 3.27 -58.51
N TYR A 752 11.51 2.11 -58.50
CA TYR A 752 10.05 2.07 -58.30
C TYR A 752 9.62 2.42 -56.86
N LEU A 753 10.12 1.70 -55.85
CA LEU A 753 9.74 1.93 -54.45
C LEU A 753 10.10 3.32 -53.91
N PRO A 754 11.31 3.88 -54.14
CA PRO A 754 11.64 5.22 -53.66
C PRO A 754 10.73 6.31 -54.22
N THR A 755 10.29 6.16 -55.49
CA THR A 755 9.36 7.09 -56.12
C THR A 755 7.97 7.01 -55.47
N GLY A 756 7.46 5.80 -55.20
CA GLY A 756 6.19 5.60 -54.47
C GLY A 756 6.24 6.08 -53.01
N LEU A 757 7.39 5.99 -52.37
CA LEU A 757 7.64 6.43 -50.99
C LEU A 757 8.10 7.91 -50.89
N LEU A 758 8.08 8.67 -51.99
CA LEU A 758 8.50 10.08 -52.09
C LEU A 758 9.96 10.37 -51.66
N MET A 759 10.83 9.36 -51.70
CA MET A 759 12.21 9.46 -51.23
C MET A 759 13.16 9.95 -52.30
N ARG A 760 13.79 11.10 -52.06
CA ARG A 760 14.91 11.58 -52.87
C ARG A 760 16.20 10.92 -52.38
N ARG A 761 16.90 10.21 -53.26
CA ARG A 761 18.25 9.69 -52.98
C ARG A 761 19.17 10.85 -52.55
N PRO A 762 19.97 10.72 -51.47
CA PRO A 762 20.93 11.74 -51.09
C PRO A 762 21.85 12.13 -52.24
N ARG A 763 22.06 13.44 -52.46
CA ARG A 763 23.03 13.93 -53.44
C ARG A 763 24.44 13.59 -52.95
N LYS A 764 25.24 12.93 -53.79
CA LYS A 764 26.65 12.57 -53.51
C LYS A 764 27.41 13.78 -52.96
N THR A 765 28.01 13.66 -51.78
CA THR A 765 28.61 14.76 -51.01
C THR A 765 29.96 15.21 -51.57
N ARG A 766 29.89 15.99 -52.66
CA ARG A 766 30.85 16.99 -53.18
C ARG A 766 32.29 16.55 -53.55
N LEU A 767 32.92 15.57 -52.88
CA LEU A 767 34.30 15.13 -53.17
C LEU A 767 34.47 14.61 -54.60
N ARG A 768 33.50 13.85 -55.12
CA ARG A 768 33.59 13.25 -56.47
C ARG A 768 33.60 14.27 -57.62
N TRP A 769 33.05 15.48 -57.40
CA TRP A 769 33.08 16.56 -58.40
C TRP A 769 34.48 17.13 -58.65
N MET A 770 35.45 16.87 -57.78
CA MET A 770 36.84 17.30 -57.98
C MET A 770 37.61 16.39 -58.96
N MET A 771 37.00 15.29 -59.42
CA MET A 771 37.59 14.34 -60.38
C MET A 771 36.91 14.36 -61.76
N GLU A 772 35.86 15.16 -61.94
CA GLU A 772 35.13 15.36 -63.21
C GLU A 772 35.28 16.83 -63.68
N MET A 773 36.40 17.15 -64.35
CA MET A 773 36.63 18.41 -65.07
C MET A 773 37.08 18.12 -66.52
N PRO A 774 36.64 18.89 -67.53
CA PRO A 774 36.73 18.50 -68.94
C PRO A 774 37.95 19.06 -69.69
N GLY A 775 38.30 18.45 -70.82
CA GLY A 775 39.23 18.97 -71.82
C GLY A 775 38.66 18.92 -73.24
N MET A 776 38.88 19.98 -74.03
CA MET A 776 38.60 20.02 -75.47
C MET A 776 39.61 19.15 -76.24
N GLY A 777 39.36 18.61 -77.44
CA GLY A 777 38.14 18.57 -78.27
C GLY A 777 38.47 18.49 -79.77
N ALA A 778 37.64 17.82 -80.59
CA ALA A 778 37.26 18.21 -81.98
C ALA A 778 36.33 17.15 -82.66
N PRO A 779 35.47 17.54 -83.64
CA PRO A 779 34.55 16.64 -84.39
C PRO A 779 34.89 16.59 -85.92
N PRO A 780 34.04 16.11 -86.87
CA PRO A 780 32.83 15.25 -86.82
C PRO A 780 32.80 14.05 -87.82
N HIS A 781 31.76 13.19 -87.69
CA HIS A 781 31.07 12.35 -88.71
C HIS A 781 31.81 11.57 -89.83
N ALA A 782 31.51 10.25 -89.92
CA ALA A 782 30.97 9.58 -91.12
C ALA A 782 30.29 8.23 -90.76
N ALA A 783 29.47 7.67 -91.66
CA ALA A 783 28.51 6.59 -91.36
C ALA A 783 28.87 5.18 -91.86
N ALA A 784 28.29 4.15 -91.22
CA ALA A 784 27.98 2.83 -91.81
C ALA A 784 26.83 2.15 -91.03
N PRO A 785 25.79 1.56 -91.68
CA PRO A 785 24.65 0.95 -90.96
C PRO A 785 24.41 -0.55 -91.27
N HIS A 786 23.44 -1.12 -90.54
CA HIS A 786 22.57 -2.26 -90.85
C HIS A 786 22.95 -3.74 -90.53
N ASP A 787 21.90 -4.42 -90.02
CA ASP A 787 21.51 -5.85 -90.15
C ASP A 787 21.91 -6.97 -89.14
N LEU A 788 21.05 -8.00 -89.19
CA LEU A 788 20.78 -9.13 -88.27
C LEU A 788 20.82 -10.45 -89.11
N PRO A 789 20.52 -11.69 -88.62
CA PRO A 789 20.43 -12.22 -87.25
C PRO A 789 21.13 -13.60 -86.99
N LYS A 790 21.28 -13.97 -85.70
CA LYS A 790 21.17 -15.32 -85.06
C LYS A 790 21.74 -16.60 -85.73
N HIS A 791 22.48 -17.40 -84.94
CA HIS A 791 22.19 -18.83 -84.60
C HIS A 791 23.09 -19.24 -83.40
N ILE A 792 22.58 -19.63 -82.21
CA ILE A 792 22.05 -20.94 -81.76
C ILE A 792 23.13 -21.97 -81.30
N SER A 793 23.20 -22.20 -79.97
CA SER A 793 23.62 -23.41 -79.20
C SER A 793 24.97 -24.13 -79.46
N ALA A 794 25.68 -24.73 -78.49
CA ALA A 794 25.63 -24.74 -77.01
C ALA A 794 26.87 -25.51 -76.45
N ILE A 795 26.78 -25.99 -75.19
CA ILE A 795 27.65 -26.99 -74.52
C ILE A 795 28.92 -26.46 -73.80
N GLY A 796 28.75 -26.19 -72.51
CA GLY A 796 29.41 -26.97 -71.46
C GLY A 796 30.88 -26.69 -71.09
N ALA A 797 31.10 -25.84 -70.08
CA ALA A 797 32.30 -25.86 -69.23
C ALA A 797 31.91 -25.77 -67.74
N LYS A 798 32.73 -26.32 -66.84
CA LYS A 798 32.40 -26.49 -65.42
C LYS A 798 32.67 -25.25 -64.58
N GLN A 799 32.03 -25.20 -63.40
CA GLN A 799 32.37 -24.28 -62.32
C GLN A 799 33.81 -24.53 -61.83
N SER A 800 34.53 -23.45 -61.50
CA SER A 800 35.55 -23.46 -60.46
C SER A 800 35.16 -22.44 -59.39
N LYS A 801 35.30 -22.82 -58.11
CA LYS A 801 35.34 -21.85 -57.01
C LYS A 801 36.60 -20.99 -57.17
N MET A 802 36.53 -19.72 -56.78
CA MET A 802 37.69 -18.98 -56.34
C MET A 802 37.44 -18.58 -54.88
N GLU A 803 38.00 -19.37 -53.96
CA GLU A 803 37.98 -19.05 -52.53
C GLU A 803 39.05 -17.98 -52.27
N ALA A 804 38.69 -16.96 -51.48
CA ALA A 804 39.58 -15.84 -51.20
C ALA A 804 40.56 -16.21 -50.09
N MET A 805 41.85 -16.01 -50.35
CA MET A 805 42.90 -16.07 -49.35
C MET A 805 43.01 -14.70 -48.67
N GLU A 806 42.64 -14.62 -47.39
CA GLU A 806 42.96 -13.45 -46.56
C GLU A 806 44.43 -13.52 -46.12
N MET A 807 45.06 -12.34 -45.96
CA MET A 807 46.37 -12.22 -45.33
C MET A 807 46.53 -10.83 -44.70
N SER A 808 46.85 -10.82 -43.42
CA SER A 808 47.39 -9.66 -42.70
C SER A 808 48.70 -10.04 -42.00
N ASP A 809 49.52 -9.02 -41.77
CA ASP A 809 50.69 -9.01 -40.89
C ASP A 809 52.02 -9.64 -41.35
N LEU A 810 53.09 -9.13 -40.72
CA LEU A 810 54.51 -9.55 -40.73
C LEU A 810 55.42 -9.18 -41.93
N HIS A 811 56.00 -7.97 -41.80
CA HIS A 811 57.44 -7.66 -41.89
C HIS A 811 58.34 -8.29 -42.99
N HIS A 812 58.71 -7.43 -43.94
CA HIS A 812 60.08 -7.14 -44.41
C HIS A 812 61.19 -8.22 -44.27
N PRO A 813 61.69 -8.77 -45.40
CA PRO A 813 62.98 -9.44 -45.47
C PRO A 813 63.99 -8.67 -46.36
N ASN A 814 65.18 -8.39 -45.82
CA ASN A 814 66.36 -8.07 -46.62
C ASN A 814 67.38 -9.19 -46.39
N CYS A 815 67.42 -10.17 -47.29
CA CYS A 815 68.23 -11.38 -47.12
C CYS A 815 68.95 -11.77 -48.42
N LYS A 816 70.27 -11.97 -48.34
CA LYS A 816 71.10 -12.53 -49.40
C LYS A 816 71.62 -13.89 -48.95
N ILE A 817 71.65 -14.89 -49.84
CA ILE A 817 72.77 -15.84 -49.92
C ILE A 817 72.84 -16.55 -51.28
N ASN A 818 74.09 -16.81 -51.66
CA ASN A 818 74.68 -17.30 -52.91
C ASN A 818 74.04 -18.49 -53.66
N ARG A 819 73.80 -18.29 -54.97
CA ARG A 819 74.67 -18.72 -56.09
C ARG A 819 75.25 -20.16 -56.08
N ALA A 820 74.69 -21.01 -56.93
CA ALA A 820 75.40 -22.03 -57.75
C ALA A 820 74.66 -22.09 -59.12
N ALA A 821 75.27 -22.00 -60.31
CA ALA A 821 76.45 -22.66 -60.88
C ALA A 821 76.16 -24.11 -61.28
N GLY A 822 75.98 -24.36 -62.59
CA GLY A 822 75.55 -25.66 -63.13
C GLY A 822 75.36 -25.68 -64.65
N GLY A 823 76.29 -25.07 -65.40
CA GLY A 823 76.34 -25.21 -66.86
C GLY A 823 77.31 -26.33 -67.25
N GLY A 824 76.88 -27.24 -68.13
CA GLY A 824 77.69 -28.33 -68.67
C GLY A 824 77.11 -28.82 -69.99
N GLU A 825 77.92 -28.77 -71.05
CA GLU A 825 77.55 -29.22 -72.40
C GLU A 825 77.75 -30.73 -72.59
N VAL A 826 77.31 -31.20 -73.78
CA VAL A 826 77.75 -32.38 -74.57
C VAL A 826 76.63 -33.40 -74.85
N GLY A 827 76.56 -33.87 -76.10
CA GLY A 827 76.00 -35.19 -76.42
C GLY A 827 74.91 -35.19 -77.50
N ALA A 828 75.31 -35.14 -78.77
CA ALA A 828 74.38 -35.23 -79.90
C ALA A 828 73.71 -36.61 -80.07
N LEU A 829 72.42 -36.60 -80.41
CA LEU A 829 71.62 -37.63 -81.11
C LEU A 829 70.25 -36.98 -81.41
N GLY A 830 69.52 -37.23 -82.50
CA GLY A 830 69.77 -37.99 -83.72
C GLY A 830 68.48 -37.85 -84.56
N GLY A 831 68.56 -37.30 -85.76
CA GLY A 831 67.37 -36.70 -86.42
C GLY A 831 66.41 -37.69 -87.10
N LEU A 832 65.20 -37.21 -87.42
CA LEU A 832 64.35 -37.66 -88.54
C LEU A 832 63.11 -36.74 -88.72
N GLY A 833 62.49 -36.76 -89.91
CA GLY A 833 61.07 -36.37 -90.08
C GLY A 833 60.76 -34.92 -90.51
N ALA A 834 61.35 -34.41 -91.58
CA ALA A 834 60.93 -33.13 -92.17
C ALA A 834 59.79 -33.31 -93.21
N LEU A 835 58.68 -32.59 -93.02
CA LEU A 835 57.68 -32.19 -94.03
C LEU A 835 57.06 -30.86 -93.55
N GLY A 836 56.93 -29.80 -94.35
CA GLY A 836 57.31 -29.66 -95.76
C GLY A 836 56.41 -28.66 -96.48
N GLY A 837 56.53 -27.37 -96.15
CA GLY A 837 55.74 -26.28 -96.78
C GLY A 837 56.58 -25.00 -96.88
N LEU A 838 56.76 -24.49 -98.09
CA LEU A 838 57.75 -23.45 -98.43
C LEU A 838 57.09 -22.17 -98.99
N GLY A 839 57.73 -21.02 -98.73
CA GLY A 839 57.36 -19.68 -99.20
C GLY A 839 57.88 -18.64 -98.20
N LEU A 840 59.09 -18.09 -98.34
CA LEU A 840 59.49 -17.03 -99.30
C LEU A 840 58.59 -15.78 -99.22
N GLY A 841 59.09 -14.56 -98.98
CA GLY A 841 60.47 -14.13 -98.71
C GLY A 841 60.78 -12.76 -99.32
N GLY A 842 61.16 -11.78 -98.49
CA GLY A 842 61.32 -10.37 -98.86
C GLY A 842 60.17 -9.49 -98.34
N GLU A 843 60.35 -8.20 -98.06
CA GLU A 843 61.55 -7.34 -98.16
C GLU A 843 61.67 -6.38 -96.96
N ARG A 844 62.84 -5.75 -96.82
CA ARG A 844 63.12 -4.71 -95.83
C ARG A 844 62.46 -3.38 -96.22
N ARG A 845 61.86 -2.67 -95.27
CA ARG A 845 61.70 -1.20 -95.32
C ARG A 845 61.65 -0.61 -93.92
N GLU A 846 62.81 -0.14 -93.45
CA GLU A 846 62.94 0.71 -92.27
C GLU A 846 63.16 2.16 -92.75
N SER A 847 62.24 3.06 -92.42
CA SER A 847 62.45 4.51 -92.45
C SER A 847 61.27 5.21 -91.73
N GLU A 848 61.52 5.67 -90.50
CA GLU A 848 61.14 7.00 -89.94
C GLU A 848 59.68 7.53 -90.10
N SER A 849 59.05 8.16 -89.10
CA SER A 849 59.46 8.53 -87.74
C SER A 849 58.25 8.93 -86.86
N SER A 850 58.37 8.73 -85.53
CA SER A 850 57.63 9.43 -84.45
C SER A 850 56.08 9.25 -84.39
N ASP A 851 55.41 9.29 -83.23
CA ASP A 851 55.83 9.55 -81.84
C ASP A 851 55.63 8.32 -80.93
N SER A 852 56.71 7.59 -80.62
CA SER A 852 56.75 6.69 -79.46
C SER A 852 57.49 7.37 -78.32
N LEU A 853 56.76 8.01 -77.40
CA LEU A 853 57.35 8.81 -76.33
C LEU A 853 58.15 7.92 -75.37
N LEU A 854 59.48 7.99 -75.45
CA LEU A 854 60.43 7.22 -74.63
C LEU A 854 60.40 7.70 -73.16
N LEU A 855 59.39 7.24 -72.43
CA LEU A 855 59.38 7.26 -70.97
C LEU A 855 60.63 6.53 -70.45
N SER A 856 61.32 7.14 -69.47
CA SER A 856 62.42 6.45 -68.78
C SER A 856 61.89 5.19 -68.06
N PRO A 857 62.75 4.20 -67.73
CA PRO A 857 62.31 3.01 -66.99
C PRO A 857 61.80 3.32 -65.56
N GLU A 858 61.95 4.56 -65.09
CA GLU A 858 61.34 5.08 -63.88
C GLU A 858 59.99 5.75 -64.18
N ALA A 859 59.89 6.54 -65.25
CA ALA A 859 58.65 7.17 -65.68
C ALA A 859 57.59 6.15 -66.16
N ALA A 860 58.00 5.07 -66.83
CA ALA A 860 57.12 3.97 -67.23
C ALA A 860 56.52 3.24 -66.00
N LYS A 861 57.34 3.00 -64.96
CA LYS A 861 56.87 2.46 -63.67
C LYS A 861 55.99 3.46 -62.92
N ALA A 862 56.26 4.76 -63.05
CA ALA A 862 55.40 5.79 -62.48
C ALA A 862 54.03 5.84 -63.18
N THR A 863 53.97 5.68 -64.51
CA THR A 863 52.68 5.58 -65.22
C THR A 863 51.93 4.29 -64.87
N GLU A 864 52.61 3.15 -64.77
CA GLU A 864 52.01 1.87 -64.32
C GLU A 864 51.49 1.97 -62.87
N ALA A 865 52.25 2.60 -61.97
CA ALA A 865 51.82 2.84 -60.60
C ALA A 865 50.64 3.83 -60.50
N VAL A 866 50.61 4.88 -61.34
CA VAL A 866 49.48 5.82 -61.41
C VAL A 866 48.24 5.16 -62.01
N GLU A 867 48.39 4.30 -63.02
CA GLU A 867 47.29 3.51 -63.58
C GLU A 867 46.75 2.50 -62.55
N PHE A 868 47.62 1.80 -61.82
CA PHE A 868 47.24 0.93 -60.71
C PHE A 868 46.52 1.71 -59.60
N ILE A 869 47.00 2.90 -59.21
CA ILE A 869 46.34 3.75 -58.21
C ILE A 869 44.97 4.22 -58.73
N ALA A 870 44.88 4.65 -59.99
CA ALA A 870 43.63 5.10 -60.59
C ALA A 870 42.60 3.96 -60.70
N GLU A 871 43.02 2.75 -61.07
CA GLU A 871 42.15 1.57 -61.09
C GLU A 871 41.81 1.09 -59.67
N HIS A 872 42.73 1.15 -58.71
CA HIS A 872 42.44 0.82 -57.31
C HIS A 872 41.38 1.77 -56.74
N LEU A 873 41.56 3.09 -56.90
CA LEU A 873 40.58 4.10 -56.52
C LEU A 873 39.25 3.89 -57.25
N ARG A 874 39.25 3.59 -58.56
CA ARG A 874 38.03 3.29 -59.32
C ARG A 874 37.28 2.06 -58.78
N ASN A 875 38.01 1.01 -58.42
CA ASN A 875 37.44 -0.22 -57.87
C ASN A 875 36.96 -0.03 -56.42
N GLU A 876 37.65 0.78 -55.63
CA GLU A 876 37.19 1.21 -54.30
C GLU A 876 35.92 2.06 -54.41
N ASP A 877 35.84 2.99 -55.36
CA ASP A 877 34.68 3.84 -55.58
C ASP A 877 33.45 3.04 -56.06
N LEU A 878 33.66 2.00 -56.89
CA LEU A 878 32.63 1.02 -57.26
C LEU A 878 32.22 0.12 -56.08
N TYR A 879 33.16 -0.24 -55.20
CA TYR A 879 32.90 -0.99 -53.98
C TYR A 879 32.06 -0.18 -52.98
N ILE A 880 32.43 1.09 -52.76
CA ILE A 880 31.70 2.05 -51.94
C ILE A 880 30.31 2.28 -52.51
N GLN A 881 30.18 2.57 -53.81
CA GLN A 881 28.86 2.79 -54.43
C GLN A 881 27.95 1.55 -54.31
N THR A 882 28.48 0.34 -54.47
CA THR A 882 27.67 -0.89 -54.33
C THR A 882 27.24 -1.12 -52.87
N ARG A 883 28.08 -0.76 -51.89
CA ARG A 883 27.75 -0.78 -50.46
C ARG A 883 26.70 0.29 -50.12
N GLU A 884 26.81 1.50 -50.68
CA GLU A 884 25.80 2.55 -50.53
C GLU A 884 24.45 2.15 -51.16
N ASP A 885 24.45 1.51 -52.33
CA ASP A 885 23.23 0.99 -52.95
C ASP A 885 22.57 -0.07 -52.04
N TRP A 886 23.31 -1.01 -51.44
CA TRP A 886 22.76 -1.96 -50.46
C TRP A 886 22.20 -1.27 -49.20
N LYS A 887 22.91 -0.29 -48.62
CA LYS A 887 22.41 0.52 -47.49
C LYS A 887 21.13 1.27 -47.86
N TYR A 888 21.06 1.85 -49.05
CA TYR A 888 19.87 2.56 -49.53
C TYR A 888 18.69 1.61 -49.77
N VAL A 889 18.91 0.42 -50.34
CA VAL A 889 17.88 -0.63 -50.44
C VAL A 889 17.37 -1.02 -49.04
N ALA A 890 18.26 -1.22 -48.06
CA ALA A 890 17.87 -1.52 -46.69
C ALA A 890 17.03 -0.39 -46.07
N MET A 891 17.42 0.87 -46.26
CA MET A 891 16.67 2.06 -45.81
C MET A 891 15.30 2.18 -46.47
N VAL A 892 15.18 1.88 -47.77
CA VAL A 892 13.91 1.89 -48.51
C VAL A 892 12.97 0.80 -47.99
N ILE A 893 13.50 -0.38 -47.65
CA ILE A 893 12.74 -1.47 -47.00
C ILE A 893 12.30 -1.05 -45.59
N ASP A 894 13.21 -0.50 -44.77
CA ASP A 894 12.93 -0.04 -43.40
C ASP A 894 11.76 0.95 -43.38
N ARG A 895 11.75 1.91 -44.31
CA ARG A 895 10.67 2.89 -44.44
C ARG A 895 9.38 2.33 -45.05
N LEU A 896 9.46 1.39 -45.99
CA LEU A 896 8.27 0.67 -46.48
C LEU A 896 7.59 -0.09 -45.34
N GLN A 897 8.38 -0.79 -44.52
CA GLN A 897 7.88 -1.51 -43.35
C GLN A 897 7.34 -0.55 -42.28
N LEU A 898 7.98 0.61 -42.04
CA LEU A 898 7.44 1.66 -41.17
C LEU A 898 5.99 2.01 -41.55
N TYR A 899 5.70 2.31 -42.82
CA TYR A 899 4.34 2.63 -43.24
C TYR A 899 3.36 1.46 -43.10
N ILE A 900 3.78 0.23 -43.47
CA ILE A 900 2.93 -0.97 -43.33
C ILE A 900 2.60 -1.22 -41.85
N PHE A 901 3.60 -1.25 -40.98
CA PHE A 901 3.42 -1.47 -39.54
C PHE A 901 2.68 -0.30 -38.87
N PHE A 902 2.89 0.94 -39.28
CA PHE A 902 2.12 2.08 -38.77
C PHE A 902 0.62 1.94 -39.09
N ILE A 903 0.28 1.58 -40.33
CA ILE A 903 -1.11 1.37 -40.75
C ILE A 903 -1.72 0.17 -40.02
N VAL A 904 -1.02 -0.97 -39.97
CA VAL A 904 -1.53 -2.20 -39.33
C VAL A 904 -1.66 -2.05 -37.81
N THR A 905 -0.69 -1.44 -37.12
CA THR A 905 -0.79 -1.17 -35.68
C THR A 905 -1.88 -0.14 -35.37
N THR A 906 -2.03 0.91 -36.16
CA THR A 906 -3.08 1.92 -35.93
C THR A 906 -4.47 1.35 -36.18
N ALA A 907 -4.67 0.66 -37.31
CA ALA A 907 -5.94 0.01 -37.64
C ALA A 907 -6.29 -1.12 -36.66
N GLY A 908 -5.30 -1.91 -36.22
CA GLY A 908 -5.48 -2.94 -35.20
C GLY A 908 -5.83 -2.37 -33.83
N THR A 909 -5.15 -1.30 -33.40
CA THR A 909 -5.43 -0.64 -32.11
C THR A 909 -6.81 0.01 -32.10
N VAL A 910 -7.17 0.75 -33.15
CA VAL A 910 -8.51 1.36 -33.27
C VAL A 910 -9.59 0.28 -33.39
N GLY A 911 -9.40 -0.71 -34.27
CA GLY A 911 -10.37 -1.78 -34.50
C GLY A 911 -10.62 -2.65 -33.26
N ILE A 912 -9.58 -2.99 -32.50
CA ILE A 912 -9.73 -3.79 -31.27
C ILE A 912 -10.32 -2.95 -30.13
N LEU A 913 -9.96 -1.67 -29.97
CA LEU A 913 -10.53 -0.84 -28.90
C LEU A 913 -11.99 -0.42 -29.18
N MET A 914 -12.38 -0.21 -30.44
CA MET A 914 -13.76 0.13 -30.82
C MET A 914 -14.70 -1.09 -30.91
N ASP A 915 -14.20 -2.32 -30.74
CA ASP A 915 -15.01 -3.54 -30.60
C ASP A 915 -15.74 -3.59 -29.24
N ALA A 916 -15.33 -2.78 -28.26
CA ALA A 916 -15.96 -2.68 -26.94
C ALA A 916 -17.24 -1.80 -26.99
N PRO A 917 -18.45 -2.36 -26.79
CA PRO A 917 -19.70 -1.62 -27.01
C PRO A 917 -19.92 -0.44 -26.05
N HIS A 918 -19.44 -0.54 -24.81
CA HIS A 918 -19.70 0.46 -23.76
C HIS A 918 -18.54 1.43 -23.50
N ILE A 919 -17.56 1.53 -24.43
CA ILE A 919 -16.32 2.33 -24.24
C ILE A 919 -16.56 3.83 -23.97
N PHE A 920 -17.69 4.40 -24.41
CA PHE A 920 -18.07 5.80 -24.20
C PHE A 920 -19.32 6.01 -23.32
N GLU A 921 -19.91 4.94 -22.76
CA GLU A 921 -21.13 5.04 -21.96
C GLU A 921 -20.84 5.27 -20.47
N TYR A 922 -21.02 6.51 -20.02
CA TYR A 922 -20.99 6.86 -18.60
C TYR A 922 -22.28 6.41 -17.87
N VAL A 923 -22.14 5.94 -16.63
CA VAL A 923 -23.24 5.53 -15.75
C VAL A 923 -23.46 6.59 -14.67
N ASP A 924 -24.63 7.24 -14.71
CA ASP A 924 -25.07 8.17 -13.68
C ASP A 924 -25.65 7.39 -12.49
N GLN A 925 -24.76 7.06 -11.54
CA GLN A 925 -25.09 6.20 -10.41
C GLN A 925 -26.10 6.84 -9.44
N ASP A 926 -26.09 8.16 -9.30
CA ASP A 926 -27.04 8.90 -8.45
C ASP A 926 -28.46 8.79 -8.99
N ARG A 927 -28.63 9.06 -10.29
CA ARG A 927 -29.93 8.92 -10.97
C ARG A 927 -30.46 7.50 -10.93
N ILE A 928 -29.60 6.48 -10.99
CA ILE A 928 -30.02 5.08 -10.87
C ILE A 928 -30.49 4.77 -9.44
N ILE A 929 -29.78 5.25 -8.42
CA ILE A 929 -30.22 5.12 -7.02
C ILE A 929 -31.59 5.80 -6.85
N GLU A 930 -31.78 7.02 -7.35
CA GLU A 930 -33.09 7.71 -7.32
C GLU A 930 -34.20 6.95 -8.05
N ILE A 931 -33.90 6.29 -9.18
CA ILE A 931 -34.89 5.51 -9.94
C ILE A 931 -35.43 4.32 -9.14
N TYR A 932 -34.59 3.68 -8.30
CA TYR A 932 -34.95 2.53 -7.48
C TYR A 932 -35.27 2.89 -6.01
N ARG A 933 -35.06 4.14 -5.59
CA ARG A 933 -35.38 4.64 -4.25
C ARG A 933 -36.88 4.93 -4.11
N GLY A 934 -37.62 3.95 -3.61
CA GLY A 934 -38.99 4.14 -3.11
C GLY A 934 -40.12 4.12 -4.15
N LYS A 935 -39.84 3.76 -5.41
CA LYS A 935 -40.87 3.23 -6.32
C LYS A 935 -41.39 1.87 -5.85
#